data_AF-A0AAN6IKX8-F1
#
_entry.id   AF-A0AAN6IKX8-F1
#
_cell.length_a   1.000
_cell.length_b   1.000
_cell.length_c   1.000
_cell.angle_alpha   90.00
_cell.angle_beta   90.00
_cell.angle_gamma   90.00
#
_symmetry.space_group_name_H-M   'P 1'
#
loop_
_entity.id
_entity.type
_entity.pdbx_description
1 polymer ?
#
loop_
_entity_poly.entity_id
_entity_poly.type
_entity_poly.pdbx_seq_one_letter_code
_entity_poly.pdbx_strand_id
1 'polypeptide(L)'
;DHSAVLFADKHQTAHSDARISGSSSPRISKLMYANVDVLGIKRMAPIDSLGLPMSMCLAVGSQMWIGLADPVQRLHIRSFALPRWATPHRIAHSSTQGVYAVATIHSLDTGGSLTSTARESAVWERFALIERNVQHQAISSKSFYNMIAATPPAEVGRFTIMDSQGMDVLASALLLTYEMPESLCAASLRCLQRPIPNADATAEAQEGPASLANSSHSGNLGESDSMAQMLSGVFVLGTSIVPPGEDDARSGRIIICAWDTTQRHMRIMCTIEVVGAVYALVPFRGMLLAAANGQLMLLGWQRRAVGAKANYTTKVCDSVMFMEDPDYELVLLCSQQTQITALSISVSGDYIIVGDIMSSASLYRYEEYVIPASSGNRGNLQQSGSEAAFAGQIRHHLVPVARDYSGVWTTAVASVPPPLAQNTARLYPNVIDAETGFLARQNATSYERAFRGALQERFVVADAYNNIIRMARAEDRAAGDGSGVDSERLYVEGRWHLGDMVNVVRQGSLVMDIPDPEFPGFVRPVLVYGTLHGAIGVIASVEDGRLGRVLDRLQINMAHLIPTPGLWDYGQWRGYSSDQRTSQAFGFLDGDLIEQFLDLSPETQQLVFSGGSTLLPSEAVAEAEHQMKSEFWASFSRVE
;
A
#
# COMPACT_ATOMS: atom_id res chain seq x y z
N ASP A 1 16.06 2.42 31.01
CA ASP A 1 15.35 1.43 30.17
C ASP A 1 15.01 1.90 28.76
N HIS A 2 15.55 3.05 28.31
CA HIS A 2 15.27 3.58 26.97
C HIS A 2 16.57 3.83 26.19
N SER A 3 16.46 3.81 24.87
CA SER A 3 17.51 4.08 23.88
C SER A 3 18.38 5.28 24.26
N ALA A 4 19.69 5.18 24.06
CA ALA A 4 20.56 6.35 24.22
C ALA A 4 20.21 7.39 23.15
N VAL A 5 20.29 8.67 23.51
CA VAL A 5 20.09 9.78 22.56
C VAL A 5 21.44 10.43 22.28
N LEU A 6 21.83 10.46 21.01
CA LEU A 6 23.03 11.16 20.56
C LEU A 6 22.69 12.62 20.28
N PHE A 7 23.51 13.50 20.85
CA PHE A 7 23.45 14.93 20.62
C PHE A 7 24.47 15.28 19.54
N ALA A 8 23.99 15.81 18.42
CA ALA A 8 24.84 16.40 17.40
C ALA A 8 24.47 17.87 17.24
N ASP A 9 25.46 18.75 17.39
CA ASP A 9 25.36 20.11 16.87
C ASP A 9 25.55 20.03 15.35
N LYS A 10 24.77 20.80 14.59
CA LYS A 10 24.83 20.81 13.11
C LYS A 10 26.04 21.64 12.61
N HIS A 11 27.18 21.47 13.29
CA HIS A 11 28.44 22.15 13.08
C HIS A 11 29.61 21.18 13.23
N GLN A 12 29.83 20.29 12.26
CA GLN A 12 31.16 19.70 11.91
C GLN A 12 31.04 18.59 10.85
N THR A 13 30.80 18.94 9.59
CA THR A 13 31.24 18.10 8.46
C THR A 13 31.72 19.00 7.33
N ALA A 14 32.89 19.61 7.53
CA ALA A 14 33.70 20.19 6.46
C ALA A 14 35.17 20.17 6.89
N HIS A 15 35.74 18.97 7.01
CA HIS A 15 37.18 18.81 6.89
C HIS A 15 37.49 18.46 5.43
N SER A 16 37.68 19.49 4.60
CA SER A 16 38.67 19.59 3.51
C SER A 16 38.22 20.60 2.44
N ASP A 17 39.00 21.66 2.28
CA ASP A 17 39.17 22.47 1.08
C ASP A 17 37.94 23.11 0.41
N ALA A 18 37.54 24.28 0.91
CA ALA A 18 37.04 25.36 0.07
C ALA A 18 37.18 26.72 0.79
N ARG A 19 38.35 27.35 0.67
CA ARG A 19 38.45 28.81 0.73
C ARG A 19 38.03 29.34 -0.64
N ILE A 20 36.76 29.72 -0.83
CA ILE A 20 36.30 30.70 -1.83
C ILE A 20 34.86 31.13 -1.48
N SER A 21 34.63 32.45 -1.54
CA SER A 21 33.36 33.20 -1.56
C SER A 21 32.41 33.13 -0.34
N GLY A 22 32.60 34.07 0.60
CA GLY A 22 31.74 35.25 0.77
C GLY A 22 30.21 35.12 0.82
N SER A 23 29.61 34.02 1.26
CA SER A 23 28.19 34.00 1.65
C SER A 23 28.00 33.30 2.99
N SER A 24 27.81 34.08 4.05
CA SER A 24 27.40 33.57 5.35
C SER A 24 25.88 33.48 5.39
N SER A 25 25.32 32.39 4.84
CA SER A 25 23.95 32.02 5.20
C SER A 25 23.87 31.81 6.71
N PRO A 26 22.84 32.33 7.40
CA PRO A 26 22.70 32.19 8.84
C PRO A 26 22.62 30.69 9.18
N ARG A 27 23.53 30.27 10.04
CA ARG A 27 23.71 28.90 10.49
C ARG A 27 22.62 28.57 11.52
N ILE A 28 21.68 27.71 11.16
CA ILE A 28 20.69 27.18 12.12
C ILE A 28 21.41 26.17 13.02
N SER A 29 21.83 26.59 14.23
CA SER A 29 22.36 25.70 15.27
C SER A 29 21.20 25.04 16.03
N LYS A 30 20.43 24.18 15.34
CA LYS A 30 19.39 23.36 15.97
C LYS A 30 20.00 22.06 16.47
N LEU A 31 19.82 21.80 17.76
CA LEU A 31 20.25 20.55 18.38
C LEU A 31 19.46 19.37 17.80
N MET A 32 20.16 18.34 17.34
CA MET A 32 19.54 17.13 16.83
C MET A 32 19.53 16.05 17.90
N TYR A 33 18.38 15.42 18.05
CA TYR A 33 18.18 14.23 18.86
C TYR A 33 18.00 13.05 17.90
N ALA A 34 18.82 12.03 18.04
CA ALA A 34 18.65 10.76 17.32
C ALA A 34 18.74 9.61 18.32
N ASN A 35 17.78 8.69 18.23
CA ASN A 35 17.78 7.49 19.03
C ASN A 35 18.85 6.53 18.52
N VAL A 36 19.56 5.90 19.46
CA VAL A 36 20.43 4.76 19.18
C VAL A 36 19.61 3.49 19.31
N ASP A 37 19.67 2.64 18.29
CA ASP A 37 18.95 1.36 18.20
C ASP A 37 19.52 0.26 19.12
N VAL A 38 19.90 0.64 20.33
CA VAL A 38 20.42 -0.26 21.38
C VAL A 38 19.74 0.07 22.69
N LEU A 39 19.05 -0.92 23.25
CA LEU A 39 18.37 -0.81 24.54
C LEU A 39 19.35 -0.99 25.71
N GLY A 40 19.07 -0.32 26.83
CA GLY A 40 19.76 -0.60 28.10
C GLY A 40 21.20 -0.09 28.20
N ILE A 41 21.58 0.89 27.39
CA ILE A 41 22.86 1.60 27.53
C ILE A 41 22.86 2.35 28.88
N LYS A 42 23.82 2.00 29.75
CA LYS A 42 24.00 2.66 31.06
C LYS A 42 25.05 3.76 31.01
N ARG A 43 26.10 3.57 30.21
CA ARG A 43 27.17 4.55 29.96
C ARG A 43 27.71 4.41 28.54
N MET A 44 28.25 5.51 28.03
CA MET A 44 28.94 5.60 26.75
C MET A 44 30.23 6.41 26.92
N ALA A 45 31.29 6.02 26.21
CA ALA A 45 32.53 6.79 26.12
C ALA A 45 33.12 6.70 24.70
N PRO A 46 33.62 7.82 24.13
CA PRO A 46 34.37 7.76 22.88
C PRO A 46 35.71 7.02 23.08
N ILE A 47 36.10 6.22 22.10
CA ILE A 47 37.42 5.58 22.03
C ILE A 47 38.03 5.93 20.69
N ASP A 48 39.12 6.70 20.73
CA ASP A 48 39.92 6.97 19.55
C ASP A 48 41.34 6.45 19.80
N SER A 49 41.64 5.29 19.23
CA SER A 49 42.95 4.64 19.37
C SER A 49 43.44 4.14 18.02
N LEU A 50 44.74 3.88 17.89
CA LEU A 50 45.34 3.45 16.62
C LEU A 50 44.68 2.19 16.02
N GLY A 51 44.19 1.27 16.86
CA GLY A 51 43.50 0.05 16.42
C GLY A 51 41.98 0.18 16.30
N LEU A 52 41.40 1.26 16.84
CA LEU A 52 39.96 1.54 16.87
C LEU A 52 39.75 3.05 16.68
N PRO A 53 39.99 3.57 15.46
CA PRO A 53 39.79 4.99 15.18
C PRO A 53 38.29 5.32 15.22
N MET A 54 37.94 6.52 15.70
CA MET A 54 36.55 7.04 15.68
C MET A 54 35.49 6.09 16.26
N SER A 55 35.87 5.27 17.24
CA SER A 55 35.01 4.25 17.81
C SER A 55 34.34 4.75 19.09
N MET A 56 33.34 4.01 19.57
CA MET A 56 32.69 4.25 20.85
C MET A 56 32.57 2.95 21.65
N CYS A 57 32.57 3.11 22.96
CA CYS A 57 32.34 2.06 23.92
C CYS A 57 31.00 2.27 24.62
N LEU A 58 30.17 1.23 24.62
CA LEU A 58 28.84 1.20 25.22
C LEU A 58 28.81 0.15 26.33
N ALA A 59 28.38 0.54 27.52
CA ALA A 59 28.10 -0.38 28.62
C ALA A 59 26.61 -0.74 28.60
N VAL A 60 26.30 -1.96 28.13
CA VAL A 60 24.93 -2.47 27.96
C VAL A 60 24.72 -3.63 28.93
N GLY A 61 23.84 -3.45 29.93
CA GLY A 61 23.59 -4.47 30.94
C GLY A 61 24.84 -4.84 31.75
N SER A 62 25.40 -6.03 31.49
CA SER A 62 26.66 -6.56 32.04
C SER A 62 27.75 -6.76 30.98
N GLN A 63 27.55 -6.26 29.76
CA GLN A 63 28.47 -6.38 28.64
C GLN A 63 29.03 -5.01 28.23
N MET A 64 30.20 -5.05 27.59
CA MET A 64 30.85 -3.88 27.00
C MET A 64 30.95 -4.11 25.50
N TRP A 65 30.39 -3.19 24.71
CA TRP A 65 30.39 -3.23 23.26
C TRP A 65 31.30 -2.13 22.75
N ILE A 66 32.15 -2.44 21.78
CA ILE A 66 33.02 -1.45 21.12
C ILE A 66 32.72 -1.51 19.62
N GLY A 67 32.44 -0.37 19.02
CA GLY A 67 32.11 -0.30 17.61
C GLY A 67 32.13 1.12 17.07
N LEU A 68 31.97 1.21 15.75
CA LEU A 68 31.78 2.48 15.06
C LEU A 68 30.31 2.89 15.16
N ALA A 69 30.07 4.18 15.32
CA ALA A 69 28.74 4.73 15.16
C ALA A 69 28.53 5.15 13.71
N ASP A 70 27.38 4.78 13.14
CA ASP A 70 26.94 5.36 11.88
C ASP A 70 26.71 6.88 12.06
N PRO A 71 26.81 7.68 10.99
CA PRO A 71 26.50 9.10 11.06
C PRO A 71 25.12 9.35 11.69
N VAL A 72 25.05 10.33 12.60
CA VAL A 72 23.80 10.65 13.31
C VAL A 72 22.76 11.14 12.30
N GLN A 73 21.76 10.30 12.04
CA GLN A 73 20.64 10.57 11.14
C GLN A 73 19.32 10.28 11.88
N ARG A 74 18.26 11.04 11.56
CA ARG A 74 16.91 10.77 12.11
C ARG A 74 16.33 9.45 11.58
N LEU A 75 16.74 9.02 10.39
CA LEU A 75 16.36 7.78 9.74
C LEU A 75 17.59 7.21 9.02
N HIS A 76 17.94 5.96 9.29
CA HIS A 76 19.03 5.28 8.58
C HIS A 76 18.56 4.80 7.22
N ILE A 77 19.24 5.20 6.15
CA ILE A 77 18.92 4.79 4.77
C ILE A 77 20.08 3.96 4.21
N ARG A 78 19.79 2.72 3.82
CA ARG A 78 20.70 1.87 3.08
C ARG A 78 20.29 1.83 1.61
N SER A 79 21.22 2.24 0.73
CA SER A 79 21.01 2.24 -0.71
C SER A 79 21.74 1.07 -1.36
N PHE A 80 20.99 0.22 -2.06
CA PHE A 80 21.55 -0.86 -2.87
C PHE A 80 21.45 -0.49 -4.35
N ALA A 81 22.58 -0.41 -5.02
CA ALA A 81 22.62 -0.05 -6.43
C ALA A 81 22.14 -1.24 -7.28
N LEU A 82 21.00 -1.08 -7.94
CA LEU A 82 20.60 -1.98 -9.03
C LEU A 82 21.48 -1.70 -10.26
N PRO A 83 21.60 -2.67 -11.19
CA PRO A 83 22.29 -2.43 -12.45
C PRO A 83 21.72 -1.20 -13.17
N ARG A 84 22.58 -0.39 -13.82
CA ARG A 84 22.17 0.89 -14.45
C ARG A 84 21.03 0.77 -15.48
N TRP A 85 20.92 -0.40 -16.09
CA TRP A 85 19.91 -0.74 -17.09
C TRP A 85 18.65 -1.37 -16.47
N ALA A 86 18.50 -1.38 -15.15
CA ALA A 86 17.37 -1.96 -14.44
C ALA A 86 16.60 -0.88 -13.66
N THR A 87 15.40 -0.57 -14.11
CA THR A 87 14.47 0.33 -13.42
C THR A 87 13.60 -0.50 -12.46
N PRO A 88 13.66 -0.29 -11.13
CA PRO A 88 12.78 -0.98 -10.20
C PRO A 88 11.33 -0.55 -10.40
N HIS A 89 10.42 -1.52 -10.54
CA HIS A 89 9.01 -1.24 -10.76
C HIS A 89 8.13 -1.69 -9.58
N ARG A 90 8.36 -2.89 -9.03
CA ARG A 90 7.63 -3.41 -7.86
C ARG A 90 8.54 -4.22 -6.95
N ILE A 91 8.21 -4.25 -5.66
CA ILE A 91 8.91 -5.04 -4.64
C ILE A 91 7.91 -5.73 -3.71
N ALA A 92 8.22 -6.95 -3.30
CA ALA A 92 7.52 -7.67 -2.25
C ALA A 92 8.51 -8.36 -1.33
N HIS A 93 8.16 -8.48 -0.05
CA HIS A 93 9.01 -9.09 0.97
C HIS A 93 8.38 -10.37 1.51
N SER A 94 9.18 -11.43 1.63
CA SER A 94 8.83 -12.65 2.34
C SER A 94 9.69 -12.75 3.60
N SER A 95 9.13 -12.36 4.74
CA SER A 95 9.84 -12.40 6.03
C SER A 95 10.16 -13.82 6.49
N THR A 96 9.30 -14.79 6.14
CA THR A 96 9.48 -16.20 6.50
C THR A 96 10.65 -16.84 5.76
N GLN A 97 10.91 -16.40 4.52
CA GLN A 97 12.01 -16.91 3.69
C GLN A 97 13.24 -16.00 3.72
N GLY A 98 13.14 -14.79 4.28
CA GLY A 98 14.23 -13.82 4.33
C GLY A 98 14.66 -13.32 2.96
N VAL A 99 13.73 -13.15 2.02
CA VAL A 99 14.02 -12.72 0.64
C VAL A 99 13.07 -11.62 0.16
N TYR A 100 13.58 -10.79 -0.75
CA TYR A 100 12.78 -9.84 -1.53
C TYR A 100 12.57 -10.36 -2.94
N ALA A 101 11.36 -10.18 -3.47
CA ALA A 101 11.10 -10.27 -4.89
C ALA A 101 11.05 -8.85 -5.46
N VAL A 102 11.82 -8.60 -6.52
CA VAL A 102 11.92 -7.30 -7.19
C VAL A 102 11.63 -7.50 -8.68
N ALA A 103 10.63 -6.78 -9.17
CA ALA A 103 10.33 -6.69 -10.59
C ALA A 103 11.01 -5.44 -11.17
N THR A 104 11.76 -5.62 -12.25
CA THR A 104 12.53 -4.56 -12.91
C THR A 104 12.20 -4.51 -14.39
N ILE A 105 12.25 -3.32 -14.98
CA ILE A 105 12.18 -3.11 -16.43
C ILE A 105 13.58 -2.80 -16.94
N HIS A 106 13.96 -3.45 -18.03
CA HIS A 106 15.26 -3.28 -18.67
C HIS A 106 15.12 -2.54 -19.98
N SER A 107 15.76 -1.38 -20.08
CA SER A 107 15.87 -0.67 -21.35
C SER A 107 16.97 -1.31 -22.19
N LEU A 108 16.65 -1.58 -23.45
CA LEU A 108 17.57 -2.12 -24.44
C LEU A 108 18.03 -0.96 -25.33
N ASP A 109 19.34 -0.72 -25.36
CA ASP A 109 19.94 0.30 -26.22
C ASP A 109 19.73 -0.09 -27.70
N THR A 110 18.80 0.57 -28.37
CA THR A 110 18.48 0.32 -29.80
C THR A 110 19.35 1.12 -30.77
N GLY A 111 20.31 1.91 -30.27
CA GLY A 111 21.14 2.79 -31.09
C GLY A 111 22.61 2.87 -30.66
N GLY A 112 23.50 2.19 -31.38
CA GLY A 112 24.93 2.48 -31.30
C GLY A 112 25.88 1.41 -31.87
N SER A 113 26.18 1.47 -33.18
CA SER A 113 27.29 0.77 -33.86
C SER A 113 27.27 -0.77 -33.80
N LEU A 114 27.82 -1.42 -34.83
CA LEU A 114 27.94 -2.89 -34.99
C LEU A 114 28.91 -3.55 -33.97
N THR A 115 29.04 -2.96 -32.79
CA THR A 115 29.95 -3.36 -31.70
C THR A 115 29.25 -3.34 -30.33
N SER A 116 27.92 -3.49 -30.27
CA SER A 116 27.26 -3.88 -29.02
C SER A 116 27.40 -5.39 -28.83
N THR A 117 28.04 -5.72 -27.71
CA THR A 117 28.73 -6.95 -27.38
C THR A 117 27.81 -8.16 -27.17
N ALA A 118 28.37 -9.38 -27.24
CA ALA A 118 27.77 -10.70 -27.02
C ALA A 118 26.70 -10.88 -25.91
N ARG A 119 26.52 -9.88 -25.02
CA ARG A 119 25.45 -9.79 -24.02
C ARG A 119 24.05 -9.66 -24.64
N GLU A 120 23.86 -8.85 -25.68
CA GLU A 120 22.54 -8.71 -26.34
C GLU A 120 22.15 -10.02 -27.05
N SER A 121 23.10 -10.66 -27.73
CA SER A 121 22.91 -11.98 -28.34
C SER A 121 22.58 -13.07 -27.30
N ALA A 122 23.22 -13.07 -26.12
CA ALA A 122 22.93 -14.03 -25.05
C ALA A 122 21.56 -13.80 -24.39
N VAL A 123 21.12 -12.54 -24.29
CA VAL A 123 19.76 -12.18 -23.86
C VAL A 123 18.74 -12.70 -24.87
N TRP A 124 18.96 -12.47 -26.16
CA TRP A 124 18.09 -12.97 -27.23
C TRP A 124 18.07 -14.50 -27.38
N GLU A 125 19.21 -15.17 -27.21
CA GLU A 125 19.27 -16.64 -27.15
C GLU A 125 18.49 -17.20 -25.95
N ARG A 126 18.57 -16.53 -24.79
CA ARG A 126 17.77 -16.89 -23.61
C ARG A 126 16.29 -16.62 -23.81
N PHE A 127 15.91 -15.51 -24.47
CA PHE A 127 14.52 -15.24 -24.84
C PHE A 127 13.94 -16.29 -25.78
N ALA A 128 14.67 -16.63 -26.83
CA ALA A 128 14.28 -17.68 -27.76
C ALA A 128 14.16 -19.05 -27.06
N LEU A 129 14.95 -19.30 -26.01
CA LEU A 129 14.84 -20.50 -25.18
C LEU A 129 13.59 -20.45 -24.28
N ILE A 130 13.32 -19.32 -23.61
CA ILE A 130 12.11 -19.11 -22.80
C ILE A 130 10.85 -19.29 -23.66
N GLU A 131 10.75 -18.64 -24.81
CA GLU A 131 9.59 -18.75 -25.71
C GLU A 131 9.40 -20.16 -26.29
N ARG A 132 10.48 -20.88 -26.61
CA ARG A 132 10.40 -22.28 -27.06
C ARG A 132 9.93 -23.22 -25.96
N ASN A 133 10.27 -22.92 -24.70
CA ASN A 133 9.96 -23.77 -23.58
C ASN A 133 8.63 -23.39 -22.90
N VAL A 134 8.12 -22.16 -23.00
CA VAL A 134 6.81 -21.76 -22.45
C VAL A 134 5.65 -22.06 -23.42
N GLN A 135 5.77 -23.06 -24.30
CA GLN A 135 4.74 -23.42 -25.29
C GLN A 135 3.41 -23.89 -24.64
N HIS A 136 2.61 -22.94 -24.20
CA HIS A 136 1.16 -23.00 -24.21
C HIS A 136 0.64 -22.46 -25.54
N GLN A 137 -0.35 -23.18 -26.08
CA GLN A 137 -0.93 -22.98 -27.40
C GLN A 137 -1.70 -21.66 -27.49
N ALA A 138 -1.04 -20.55 -27.82
CA ALA A 138 -1.75 -19.33 -28.25
C ALA A 138 -0.94 -18.40 -29.18
N ILE A 139 0.41 -18.40 -29.13
CA ILE A 139 1.23 -17.40 -29.87
C ILE A 139 2.22 -18.06 -30.86
N SER A 140 2.02 -19.33 -31.21
CA SER A 140 2.80 -19.99 -32.26
C SER A 140 2.25 -19.67 -33.66
N SER A 141 2.33 -18.42 -34.08
CA SER A 141 2.16 -18.07 -35.49
C SER A 141 3.47 -17.53 -36.04
N LYS A 142 3.83 -17.90 -37.28
CA LYS A 142 4.92 -17.25 -38.04
C LYS A 142 4.79 -15.72 -38.05
N SER A 143 3.59 -15.19 -37.84
CA SER A 143 3.31 -13.75 -37.72
C SER A 143 4.01 -13.11 -36.51
N PHE A 144 4.10 -13.79 -35.37
CA PHE A 144 4.68 -13.23 -34.15
C PHE A 144 6.21 -13.07 -34.25
N TYR A 145 6.91 -14.10 -34.77
CA TYR A 145 8.34 -14.01 -35.05
C TYR A 145 8.67 -12.93 -36.09
N ASN A 146 7.85 -12.80 -37.13
CA ASN A 146 8.00 -11.73 -38.11
C ASN A 146 7.77 -10.34 -37.49
N MET A 147 6.85 -10.23 -36.53
CA MET A 147 6.57 -8.99 -35.80
C MET A 147 7.74 -8.56 -34.91
N ILE A 148 8.31 -9.48 -34.13
CA ILE A 148 9.50 -9.22 -33.30
C ILE A 148 10.69 -8.81 -34.18
N ALA A 149 10.90 -9.50 -35.32
CA ALA A 149 11.97 -9.16 -36.25
C ALA A 149 11.79 -7.78 -36.90
N ALA A 150 10.54 -7.33 -37.09
CA ALA A 150 10.23 -6.03 -37.67
C ALA A 150 10.36 -4.89 -36.65
N THR A 151 9.98 -5.12 -35.38
CA THR A 151 9.98 -4.09 -34.33
C THR A 151 10.52 -4.69 -33.02
N PRO A 152 11.84 -4.74 -32.80
CA PRO A 152 12.38 -5.31 -31.56
C PRO A 152 11.88 -4.56 -30.33
N PRO A 153 11.61 -5.25 -29.21
CA PRO A 153 11.15 -4.58 -28.00
C PRO A 153 12.25 -3.65 -27.47
N ALA A 154 11.89 -2.42 -27.13
CA ALA A 154 12.80 -1.45 -26.51
C ALA A 154 13.00 -1.74 -25.01
N GLU A 155 12.05 -2.44 -24.40
CA GLU A 155 12.05 -2.73 -22.98
C GLU A 155 11.75 -4.20 -22.71
N VAL A 156 12.22 -4.69 -21.57
CA VAL A 156 12.08 -6.08 -21.14
C VAL A 156 11.76 -6.14 -19.66
N GLY A 157 10.68 -6.84 -19.31
CA GLY A 157 10.38 -7.18 -17.93
C GLY A 157 11.29 -8.28 -17.36
N ARG A 158 11.68 -8.13 -16.09
CA ARG A 158 12.41 -9.15 -15.33
C ARG A 158 11.83 -9.27 -13.92
N PHE A 159 11.82 -10.51 -13.42
CA PHE A 159 11.47 -10.86 -12.06
C PHE A 159 12.69 -11.46 -11.35
N THR A 160 13.09 -10.89 -10.21
CA THR A 160 14.33 -11.26 -9.50
C THR A 160 14.06 -11.51 -8.03
N ILE A 161 14.62 -12.59 -7.47
CA ILE A 161 14.63 -12.87 -6.04
C ILE A 161 16.00 -12.48 -5.49
N MET A 162 15.99 -11.70 -4.41
CA MET A 162 17.17 -11.15 -3.75
C MET A 162 17.18 -11.50 -2.26
N ASP A 163 18.37 -11.61 -1.68
CA ASP A 163 18.53 -11.79 -0.24
C ASP A 163 18.07 -10.55 0.56
N SER A 164 17.48 -10.74 1.74
CA SER A 164 16.98 -9.63 2.55
C SER A 164 18.06 -8.80 3.26
N GLN A 165 19.26 -9.36 3.47
CA GLN A 165 20.33 -8.66 4.19
C GLN A 165 21.21 -7.85 3.24
N GLY A 166 21.66 -8.49 2.16
CA GLY A 166 22.60 -7.91 1.21
C GLY A 166 21.97 -7.39 -0.09
N MET A 167 20.70 -7.70 -0.37
CA MET A 167 20.06 -7.49 -1.68
C MET A 167 20.81 -8.18 -2.84
N ASP A 168 21.58 -9.23 -2.54
CA ASP A 168 22.27 -10.04 -3.54
C ASP A 168 21.27 -10.86 -4.37
N VAL A 169 21.50 -10.95 -5.68
CA VAL A 169 20.62 -11.69 -6.60
C VAL A 169 20.77 -13.19 -6.39
N LEU A 170 19.67 -13.85 -5.99
CA LEU A 170 19.61 -15.30 -5.75
C LEU A 170 19.08 -16.04 -6.98
N ALA A 171 18.03 -15.52 -7.62
CA ALA A 171 17.47 -16.07 -8.85
C ALA A 171 16.82 -14.98 -9.69
N SER A 172 16.74 -15.18 -10.99
CA SER A 172 16.16 -14.19 -11.91
C SER A 172 15.58 -14.85 -13.15
N ALA A 173 14.36 -14.41 -13.53
CA ALA A 173 13.70 -14.79 -14.78
C ALA A 173 13.37 -13.56 -15.61
N LEU A 174 13.56 -13.67 -16.91
CA LEU A 174 13.01 -12.71 -17.88
C LEU A 174 11.53 -13.04 -18.12
N LEU A 175 10.73 -12.00 -18.32
CA LEU A 175 9.35 -12.12 -18.80
C LEU A 175 9.33 -12.39 -20.30
N LEU A 176 8.15 -12.63 -20.88
CA LEU A 176 8.01 -12.80 -22.32
C LEU A 176 8.28 -11.49 -23.08
N THR A 177 8.44 -11.62 -24.40
CA THR A 177 8.59 -10.47 -25.29
C THR A 177 7.35 -9.58 -25.23
N TYR A 178 7.56 -8.26 -25.09
CA TYR A 178 6.51 -7.24 -24.85
C TYR A 178 5.69 -7.44 -23.56
N GLU A 179 6.16 -8.27 -22.63
CA GLU A 179 5.52 -8.45 -21.34
C GLU A 179 6.19 -7.60 -20.26
N MET A 180 5.37 -6.82 -19.53
CA MET A 180 5.82 -5.93 -18.47
C MET A 180 5.26 -6.34 -17.11
N PRO A 181 6.04 -6.20 -16.02
CA PRO A 181 5.54 -6.46 -14.68
C PRO A 181 4.70 -5.28 -14.19
N GLU A 182 3.44 -5.50 -13.84
CA GLU A 182 2.51 -4.44 -13.42
C GLU A 182 2.26 -4.44 -11.91
N SER A 183 2.19 -5.62 -11.30
CA SER A 183 1.92 -5.77 -9.88
C SER A 183 2.66 -6.95 -9.28
N LEU A 184 2.98 -6.87 -7.99
CA LEU A 184 3.71 -7.90 -7.28
C LEU A 184 3.27 -7.91 -5.81
N CYS A 185 2.97 -9.09 -5.27
CA CYS A 185 2.73 -9.27 -3.85
C CYS A 185 3.32 -10.59 -3.33
N ALA A 186 3.60 -10.65 -2.03
CA ALA A 186 3.83 -11.89 -1.33
C ALA A 186 2.48 -12.39 -0.78
N ALA A 187 2.16 -13.66 -0.97
CA ALA A 187 0.88 -14.25 -0.60
C ALA A 187 1.06 -15.59 0.12
N SER A 188 0.07 -15.93 0.94
CA SER A 188 -0.14 -17.28 1.43
C SER A 188 -1.56 -17.71 1.04
N LEU A 189 -1.68 -18.72 0.17
CA LEU A 189 -2.94 -19.13 -0.43
C LEU A 189 -3.45 -20.42 0.21
N ARG A 190 -4.71 -20.43 0.65
CA ARG A 190 -5.40 -21.62 1.16
C ARG A 190 -5.86 -22.48 -0.02
N CYS A 191 -5.67 -23.78 0.07
CA CYS A 191 -6.29 -24.72 -0.85
C CYS A 191 -7.78 -24.82 -0.54
N LEU A 192 -8.61 -24.37 -1.48
CA LEU A 192 -10.05 -24.55 -1.46
C LEU A 192 -10.40 -26.00 -1.79
N GLN A 193 -11.39 -26.54 -1.08
CA GLN A 193 -11.92 -27.86 -1.38
C GLN A 193 -12.71 -27.80 -2.70
N ARG A 194 -12.34 -28.66 -3.64
CA ARG A 194 -13.07 -28.81 -4.89
C ARG A 194 -14.43 -29.43 -4.58
N PRO A 195 -15.52 -28.98 -5.23
CA PRO A 195 -16.81 -29.63 -5.03
C PRO A 195 -16.77 -31.04 -5.62
N ILE A 196 -17.07 -32.05 -4.80
CA ILE A 196 -17.29 -33.41 -5.26
C ILE A 196 -18.69 -33.41 -5.90
N PRO A 197 -18.84 -33.63 -7.21
CA PRO A 197 -20.16 -33.85 -7.77
C PRO A 197 -20.75 -35.12 -7.11
N ASN A 198 -21.96 -35.02 -6.57
CA ASN A 198 -22.67 -36.15 -5.96
C ASN A 198 -22.57 -37.37 -6.88
N ALA A 199 -21.93 -38.43 -6.41
CA ALA A 199 -21.68 -39.65 -7.18
C ALA A 199 -22.93 -40.53 -7.38
N ASP A 200 -24.13 -40.02 -7.11
CA ASP A 200 -25.37 -40.81 -7.13
C ASP A 200 -26.37 -40.29 -8.18
N ALA A 201 -25.96 -40.30 -9.45
CA ALA A 201 -26.89 -40.21 -10.58
C ALA A 201 -26.75 -41.34 -11.61
N THR A 202 -25.87 -42.31 -11.39
CA THR A 202 -25.69 -43.47 -12.29
C THR A 202 -25.31 -44.76 -11.55
N ALA A 203 -26.07 -45.15 -10.53
CA ALA A 203 -26.03 -46.49 -9.97
C ALA A 203 -27.41 -47.12 -10.06
N GLU A 204 -27.66 -47.84 -11.16
CA GLU A 204 -28.80 -48.72 -11.29
C GLU A 204 -28.69 -49.88 -10.29
N ALA A 205 -29.75 -50.02 -9.48
CA ALA A 205 -30.27 -51.24 -8.89
C ALA A 205 -29.29 -52.37 -8.49
N GLN A 206 -28.97 -52.44 -7.19
CA GLN A 206 -29.01 -53.71 -6.46
C GLN A 206 -29.34 -53.46 -4.98
N GLU A 207 -30.50 -53.97 -4.57
CA GLU A 207 -31.04 -53.90 -3.21
C GLU A 207 -30.21 -54.71 -2.21
N GLY A 208 -29.93 -54.11 -1.04
CA GLY A 208 -29.43 -54.79 0.16
C GLY A 208 -29.77 -53.96 1.40
N PRO A 209 -30.22 -54.56 2.51
CA PRO A 209 -30.92 -53.82 3.56
C PRO A 209 -29.98 -52.97 4.40
N ALA A 210 -30.50 -51.79 4.75
CA ALA A 210 -29.88 -50.79 5.61
C ALA A 210 -29.39 -51.38 6.95
N SER A 211 -28.16 -51.00 7.34
CA SER A 211 -27.79 -50.90 8.75
C SER A 211 -27.45 -49.46 9.06
N LEU A 212 -28.30 -48.84 9.88
CA LEU A 212 -28.02 -47.58 10.54
C LEU A 212 -26.86 -47.78 11.51
N ALA A 213 -25.74 -47.10 11.27
CA ALA A 213 -24.74 -46.83 12.29
C ALA A 213 -24.52 -45.33 12.36
N ASN A 214 -25.27 -44.70 13.28
CA ASN A 214 -24.86 -43.44 13.89
C ASN A 214 -23.44 -43.61 14.44
N SER A 215 -22.48 -42.92 13.85
CA SER A 215 -21.23 -42.63 14.54
C SER A 215 -20.90 -41.16 14.36
N SER A 216 -21.24 -40.41 15.40
CA SER A 216 -20.54 -39.20 15.78
C SER A 216 -19.04 -39.50 15.87
N HIS A 217 -18.28 -39.14 14.84
CA HIS A 217 -16.82 -39.07 14.92
C HIS A 217 -16.39 -37.62 15.08
N SER A 218 -16.42 -37.16 16.32
CA SER A 218 -15.46 -36.17 16.81
C SER A 218 -14.09 -36.85 16.83
N GLY A 219 -13.41 -36.87 15.69
CA GLY A 219 -12.04 -37.36 15.56
C GLY A 219 -11.10 -36.18 15.44
N ASN A 220 -10.15 -36.06 16.38
CA ASN A 220 -9.00 -35.16 16.32
C ASN A 220 -8.40 -35.12 14.91
N LEU A 221 -8.62 -34.01 14.19
CA LEU A 221 -7.78 -33.65 13.05
C LEU A 221 -6.43 -33.24 13.63
N GLY A 222 -5.42 -34.09 13.43
CA GLY A 222 -4.06 -33.79 13.84
C GLY A 222 -3.59 -32.48 13.20
N GLU A 223 -2.93 -31.64 14.01
CA GLU A 223 -2.35 -30.36 13.60
C GLU A 223 -1.32 -30.47 12.44
N SER A 224 -0.94 -31.69 12.04
CA SER A 224 -0.04 -31.94 10.91
C SER A 224 -0.71 -31.88 9.53
N ASP A 225 -2.04 -32.08 9.42
CA ASP A 225 -2.76 -32.09 8.13
C ASP A 225 -3.21 -30.68 7.68
N SER A 226 -3.31 -29.72 8.61
CA SER A 226 -3.70 -28.33 8.32
C SER A 226 -2.61 -27.53 7.60
N MET A 227 -1.34 -27.88 7.81
CA MET A 227 -0.18 -27.26 7.14
C MET A 227 -0.05 -27.67 5.67
N ALA A 228 -0.50 -28.87 5.29
CA ALA A 228 -0.45 -29.36 3.91
C ALA A 228 -1.44 -28.65 2.96
N GLN A 229 -2.37 -27.86 3.50
CA GLN A 229 -3.41 -27.17 2.72
C GLN A 229 -3.10 -25.71 2.41
N MET A 230 -1.96 -25.16 2.85
CA MET A 230 -1.62 -23.76 2.64
C MET A 230 -0.35 -23.62 1.78
N LEU A 231 -0.47 -22.93 0.66
CA LEU A 231 0.65 -22.50 -0.15
C LEU A 231 1.23 -21.22 0.43
N SER A 232 2.15 -21.36 1.38
CA SER A 232 2.73 -20.23 2.13
C SER A 232 3.96 -19.62 1.46
N GLY A 233 4.12 -18.30 1.58
CA GLY A 233 5.36 -17.62 1.20
C GLY A 233 5.64 -17.66 -0.30
N VAL A 234 4.60 -17.56 -1.13
CA VAL A 234 4.74 -17.45 -2.58
C VAL A 234 4.71 -15.99 -3.01
N PHE A 235 5.33 -15.69 -4.14
CA PHE A 235 5.23 -14.42 -4.83
C PHE A 235 4.24 -14.54 -5.98
N VAL A 236 3.35 -13.56 -6.12
CA VAL A 236 2.40 -13.50 -7.22
C VAL A 236 2.72 -12.26 -8.04
N LEU A 237 3.04 -12.47 -9.31
CA LEU A 237 3.36 -11.42 -10.28
C LEU A 237 2.20 -11.27 -11.26
N GLY A 238 1.70 -10.04 -11.39
CA GLY A 238 0.75 -9.64 -12.42
C GLY A 238 1.49 -8.92 -13.54
N THR A 239 1.19 -9.28 -14.78
CA THR A 239 1.86 -8.73 -15.96
C THR A 239 0.85 -8.17 -16.97
N SER A 240 1.37 -7.36 -17.90
CA SER A 240 0.68 -6.88 -19.09
C SER A 240 1.47 -7.31 -20.33
N ILE A 241 0.79 -7.55 -21.44
CA ILE A 241 1.41 -7.83 -22.74
C ILE A 241 0.91 -6.76 -23.70
N VAL A 242 1.81 -5.90 -24.18
CA VAL A 242 1.50 -4.78 -25.08
C VAL A 242 2.24 -4.95 -26.41
N PRO A 243 1.60 -5.53 -27.44
CA PRO A 243 2.19 -5.67 -28.76
C PRO A 243 2.60 -4.32 -29.38
N PRO A 244 3.56 -4.32 -30.32
CA PRO A 244 4.00 -3.08 -30.95
C PRO A 244 2.85 -2.44 -31.75
N GLY A 245 2.63 -1.14 -31.52
CA GLY A 245 1.57 -0.37 -32.18
C GLY A 245 0.21 -0.44 -31.50
N GLU A 246 0.08 -1.15 -30.37
CA GLU A 246 -1.07 -1.03 -29.47
C GLU A 246 -0.70 -0.13 -28.27
N ASP A 247 -1.64 0.70 -27.83
CA ASP A 247 -1.46 1.58 -26.67
C ASP A 247 -1.93 0.93 -25.36
N ASP A 248 -2.89 -0.01 -25.45
CA ASP A 248 -3.51 -0.67 -24.30
C ASP A 248 -3.21 -2.17 -24.28
N ALA A 249 -2.88 -2.69 -23.10
CA ALA A 249 -2.72 -4.12 -22.89
C ALA A 249 -4.07 -4.84 -23.02
N ARG A 250 -4.19 -5.69 -24.05
CA ARG A 250 -5.36 -6.56 -24.26
C ARG A 250 -5.24 -7.90 -23.55
N SER A 251 -4.03 -8.27 -23.16
CA SER A 251 -3.72 -9.53 -22.49
C SER A 251 -2.70 -9.30 -21.38
N GLY A 252 -2.72 -10.17 -20.38
CA GLY A 252 -1.78 -10.19 -19.27
C GLY A 252 -1.75 -11.56 -18.62
N ARG A 253 -0.88 -11.74 -17.64
CA ARG A 253 -0.76 -13.01 -16.91
C ARG A 253 -0.66 -12.80 -15.41
N ILE A 254 -1.12 -13.79 -14.66
CA ILE A 254 -0.87 -13.91 -13.23
C ILE A 254 0.01 -15.14 -13.03
N ILE A 255 1.21 -14.93 -12.51
CA ILE A 255 2.26 -15.93 -12.35
C ILE A 255 2.51 -16.14 -10.86
N ILE A 256 2.25 -17.36 -10.36
CA ILE A 256 2.58 -17.76 -8.99
C ILE A 256 3.97 -18.39 -8.99
N CYS A 257 4.82 -17.85 -8.13
CA CYS A 257 6.21 -18.23 -8.00
C CYS A 257 6.55 -18.59 -6.56
N ALA A 258 7.09 -19.79 -6.33
CA ALA A 258 7.63 -20.24 -5.06
C ALA A 258 9.16 -20.14 -5.05
N TRP A 259 9.71 -19.75 -3.90
CA TRP A 259 11.14 -19.80 -3.64
C TRP A 259 11.48 -21.04 -2.80
N ASP A 260 12.33 -21.91 -3.34
CA ASP A 260 12.89 -23.03 -2.57
C ASP A 260 14.18 -22.56 -1.89
N THR A 261 14.13 -22.37 -0.58
CA THR A 261 15.27 -21.94 0.23
C THR A 261 16.39 -22.98 0.30
N THR A 262 16.07 -24.27 0.15
CA THR A 262 17.03 -25.37 0.23
C THR A 262 17.81 -25.52 -1.07
N GLN A 263 17.09 -25.54 -2.19
CA GLN A 263 17.70 -25.69 -3.51
C GLN A 263 18.19 -24.35 -4.08
N ARG A 264 17.76 -23.22 -3.50
CA ARG A 264 17.96 -21.86 -4.05
C ARG A 264 17.47 -21.75 -5.49
N HIS A 265 16.32 -22.37 -5.76
CA HIS A 265 15.68 -22.36 -7.05
C HIS A 265 14.33 -21.66 -6.99
N MET A 266 14.08 -20.87 -8.02
CA MET A 266 12.78 -20.26 -8.24
C MET A 266 11.88 -21.24 -9.01
N ARG A 267 10.69 -21.52 -8.48
CA ARG A 267 9.71 -22.45 -9.07
C ARG A 267 8.45 -21.71 -9.50
N ILE A 268 8.13 -21.75 -10.79
CA ILE A 268 6.87 -21.20 -11.30
C ILE A 268 5.81 -22.30 -11.17
N MET A 269 4.84 -22.06 -10.29
CA MET A 269 3.83 -23.04 -9.87
C MET A 269 2.58 -23.01 -10.72
N CYS A 270 2.18 -21.83 -11.17
CA CYS A 270 0.96 -21.64 -11.95
C CYS A 270 1.08 -20.35 -12.75
N THR A 271 0.59 -20.37 -13.99
CA THR A 271 0.41 -19.18 -14.82
C THR A 271 -1.01 -19.20 -15.37
N ILE A 272 -1.78 -18.14 -15.14
CA ILE A 272 -3.09 -17.95 -15.76
C ILE A 272 -3.04 -16.73 -16.68
N GLU A 273 -3.64 -16.86 -17.86
CA GLU A 273 -3.85 -15.73 -18.76
C GLU A 273 -5.11 -14.98 -18.36
N VAL A 274 -5.05 -13.65 -18.44
CA VAL A 274 -6.16 -12.76 -18.12
C VAL A 274 -6.34 -11.72 -19.23
N VAL A 275 -7.57 -11.23 -19.35
CA VAL A 275 -7.89 -10.19 -20.33
C VAL A 275 -7.49 -8.84 -19.74
N GLY A 276 -6.44 -8.24 -20.30
CA GLY A 276 -5.92 -6.95 -19.86
C GLY A 276 -4.70 -6.99 -18.94
N ALA A 277 -4.21 -5.80 -18.57
CA ALA A 277 -3.09 -5.62 -17.66
C ALA A 277 -3.50 -5.82 -16.20
N VAL A 278 -2.69 -6.54 -15.43
CA VAL A 278 -2.94 -6.79 -13.99
C VAL A 278 -2.32 -5.71 -13.11
N TYR A 279 -3.03 -4.60 -12.92
CA TYR A 279 -2.52 -3.42 -12.22
C TYR A 279 -2.35 -3.58 -10.70
N ALA A 280 -3.16 -4.41 -10.04
CA ALA A 280 -3.05 -4.62 -8.60
C ALA A 280 -3.32 -6.07 -8.19
N LEU A 281 -2.56 -6.53 -7.19
CA LEU A 281 -2.69 -7.84 -6.56
C LEU A 281 -2.66 -7.69 -5.04
N VAL A 282 -3.65 -8.27 -4.36
CA VAL A 282 -3.76 -8.24 -2.89
C VAL A 282 -4.16 -9.61 -2.36
N PRO A 283 -3.37 -10.23 -1.45
CA PRO A 283 -3.79 -11.43 -0.74
C PRO A 283 -5.05 -11.13 0.09
N PHE A 284 -6.05 -12.01 0.01
CA PHE A 284 -7.34 -11.78 0.68
C PHE A 284 -7.91 -13.09 1.21
N ARG A 285 -7.96 -13.28 2.54
CA ARG A 285 -8.56 -14.46 3.19
C ARG A 285 -8.00 -15.81 2.68
N GLY A 286 -6.69 -15.88 2.40
CA GLY A 286 -6.06 -17.05 1.78
C GLY A 286 -6.40 -17.24 0.30
N MET A 287 -7.11 -16.30 -0.31
CA MET A 287 -7.34 -16.21 -1.75
C MET A 287 -6.55 -15.01 -2.29
N LEU A 288 -6.76 -14.68 -3.56
CA LEU A 288 -6.07 -13.59 -4.24
C LEU A 288 -7.08 -12.67 -4.92
N LEU A 289 -7.04 -11.38 -4.60
CA LEU A 289 -7.71 -10.34 -5.38
C LEU A 289 -6.76 -9.84 -6.47
N ALA A 290 -7.28 -9.71 -7.68
CA ALA A 290 -6.58 -9.13 -8.82
C ALA A 290 -7.45 -8.06 -9.49
N ALA A 291 -6.87 -6.91 -9.79
CA ALA A 291 -7.45 -5.91 -10.69
C ALA A 291 -6.80 -6.07 -12.06
N ALA A 292 -7.60 -6.40 -13.07
CA ALA A 292 -7.17 -6.49 -14.46
C ALA A 292 -8.04 -5.56 -15.32
N ASN A 293 -7.46 -4.49 -15.86
CA ASN A 293 -8.19 -3.40 -16.53
C ASN A 293 -9.45 -2.99 -15.74
N GLY A 294 -10.63 -3.09 -16.35
CA GLY A 294 -11.93 -2.79 -15.75
C GLY A 294 -12.56 -3.94 -14.94
N GLN A 295 -11.79 -4.92 -14.47
CA GLN A 295 -12.31 -6.09 -13.76
C GLN A 295 -11.61 -6.31 -12.41
N LEU A 296 -12.42 -6.50 -11.37
CA LEU A 296 -11.98 -7.01 -10.06
C LEU A 296 -12.28 -8.50 -10.00
N MET A 297 -11.24 -9.32 -9.82
CA MET A 297 -11.32 -10.78 -9.82
C MET A 297 -10.92 -11.33 -8.45
N LEU A 298 -11.68 -12.30 -7.95
CA LEU A 298 -11.29 -13.11 -6.80
C LEU A 298 -10.89 -14.51 -7.27
N LEU A 299 -9.64 -14.87 -7.00
CA LEU A 299 -9.00 -16.09 -7.45
C LEU A 299 -8.70 -17.01 -6.27
N GLY A 300 -9.01 -18.29 -6.42
CA GLY A 300 -8.84 -19.33 -5.40
C GLY A 300 -7.83 -20.38 -5.83
N TRP A 301 -6.95 -20.78 -4.92
CA TRP A 301 -6.07 -21.93 -5.12
C TRP A 301 -6.86 -23.20 -4.81
N GLN A 302 -6.96 -24.16 -5.73
CA GLN A 302 -7.73 -25.40 -5.53
C GLN A 302 -7.04 -26.60 -6.16
N ARG A 303 -7.45 -27.81 -5.75
CA ARG A 303 -7.01 -29.05 -6.39
C ARG A 303 -7.66 -29.22 -7.77
N ARG A 304 -6.90 -29.63 -8.78
CA ARG A 304 -7.35 -29.95 -10.14
C ARG A 304 -8.32 -31.14 -10.17
N ALA A 305 -9.10 -31.24 -11.25
CA ALA A 305 -9.97 -32.38 -11.49
C ALA A 305 -9.14 -33.65 -11.72
N VAL A 306 -9.64 -34.80 -11.25
CA VAL A 306 -9.09 -36.10 -11.66
C VAL A 306 -9.25 -36.23 -13.19
N GLY A 307 -8.14 -36.35 -13.91
CA GLY A 307 -8.11 -36.47 -15.38
C GLY A 307 -7.91 -35.17 -16.16
N ALA A 308 -7.77 -34.01 -15.48
CA ALA A 308 -7.34 -32.79 -16.15
C ALA A 308 -5.88 -32.96 -16.64
N LYS A 309 -5.63 -32.70 -17.93
CA LYS A 309 -4.26 -32.76 -18.46
C LYS A 309 -3.46 -31.59 -17.87
N ALA A 310 -2.47 -31.91 -17.04
CA ALA A 310 -1.46 -30.96 -16.64
C ALA A 310 -0.64 -30.53 -17.86
N ASN A 311 -0.44 -29.24 -17.94
CA ASN A 311 0.06 -28.55 -19.10
C ASN A 311 1.58 -28.43 -18.90
N TYR A 312 2.32 -29.50 -19.19
CA TYR A 312 3.77 -29.55 -18.87
C TYR A 312 4.61 -28.91 -19.97
N THR A 313 5.52 -28.04 -19.55
CA THR A 313 6.74 -27.74 -20.27
C THR A 313 7.92 -27.77 -19.30
N THR A 314 9.08 -28.29 -19.71
CA THR A 314 10.23 -28.51 -18.82
C THR A 314 11.48 -27.74 -19.29
N LYS A 315 12.08 -27.02 -18.33
CA LYS A 315 13.32 -26.20 -18.34
C LYS A 315 13.24 -24.88 -19.09
N VAL A 316 13.58 -23.77 -18.41
CA VAL A 316 13.63 -22.45 -19.04
C VAL A 316 15.01 -21.78 -18.93
N CYS A 317 15.74 -21.91 -17.82
CA CYS A 317 17.17 -21.52 -17.69
C CYS A 317 17.75 -21.95 -16.32
N ASP A 318 19.06 -21.75 -16.11
CA ASP A 318 19.71 -22.03 -14.82
C ASP A 318 19.04 -21.22 -13.67
N SER A 319 18.81 -21.86 -12.52
CA SER A 319 18.16 -21.31 -11.32
C SER A 319 16.63 -21.08 -11.39
N VAL A 320 15.97 -21.28 -12.54
CA VAL A 320 14.51 -21.13 -12.71
C VAL A 320 13.87 -22.41 -13.25
N MET A 321 12.97 -22.99 -12.48
CA MET A 321 12.23 -24.20 -12.85
C MET A 321 10.76 -23.87 -13.11
N PHE A 322 10.32 -23.98 -14.35
CA PHE A 322 8.90 -24.11 -14.65
C PHE A 322 8.47 -25.52 -14.29
N MET A 323 7.63 -25.62 -13.26
CA MET A 323 7.11 -26.88 -12.77
C MET A 323 5.72 -26.58 -12.26
N GLU A 324 4.78 -26.49 -13.21
CA GLU A 324 3.37 -26.34 -12.85
C GLU A 324 3.02 -27.42 -11.84
N ASP A 325 2.32 -27.03 -10.79
CA ASP A 325 1.81 -27.99 -9.84
C ASP A 325 0.84 -28.93 -10.59
N PRO A 326 1.11 -30.24 -10.68
CA PRO A 326 0.26 -31.15 -11.43
C PRO A 326 -1.12 -31.28 -10.78
N ASP A 327 -1.20 -31.06 -9.46
CA ASP A 327 -2.36 -31.37 -8.64
C ASP A 327 -3.21 -30.14 -8.33
N TYR A 328 -2.69 -28.92 -8.52
CA TYR A 328 -3.37 -27.70 -8.11
C TYR A 328 -3.45 -26.66 -9.24
N GLU A 329 -4.46 -25.80 -9.15
CA GLU A 329 -4.74 -24.74 -10.12
C GLU A 329 -5.27 -23.49 -9.41
N LEU A 330 -5.02 -22.33 -10.02
CA LEU A 330 -5.66 -21.07 -9.63
C LEU A 330 -6.94 -20.90 -10.46
N VAL A 331 -8.08 -20.71 -9.80
CA VAL A 331 -9.38 -20.57 -10.48
C VAL A 331 -10.07 -19.26 -10.14
N LEU A 332 -10.83 -18.74 -11.11
CA LEU A 332 -11.73 -17.62 -10.91
C LEU A 332 -12.95 -18.05 -10.09
N LEU A 333 -13.10 -17.47 -8.90
CA LEU A 333 -14.24 -17.72 -8.01
C LEU A 333 -15.40 -16.78 -8.31
N CYS A 334 -15.10 -15.49 -8.46
CA CYS A 334 -16.05 -14.47 -8.90
C CYS A 334 -15.30 -13.28 -9.50
N SER A 335 -16.01 -12.50 -10.32
CA SER A 335 -15.52 -11.24 -10.87
C SER A 335 -16.60 -10.17 -10.81
N GLN A 336 -16.17 -8.91 -10.73
CA GLN A 336 -17.03 -7.74 -10.81
C GLN A 336 -16.43 -6.72 -11.78
N GLN A 337 -17.30 -6.10 -12.57
CA GLN A 337 -16.90 -5.02 -13.45
C GLN A 337 -16.68 -3.76 -12.60
N THR A 338 -15.49 -3.17 -12.73
CA THR A 338 -15.18 -1.83 -12.24
C THR A 338 -15.50 -0.83 -13.34
N GLN A 339 -15.39 0.47 -13.09
CA GLN A 339 -15.87 1.43 -14.08
C GLN A 339 -14.99 1.53 -15.31
N ILE A 340 -13.70 1.81 -15.10
CA ILE A 340 -12.80 2.14 -16.21
C ILE A 340 -11.59 1.25 -16.11
N THR A 341 -10.69 1.56 -15.17
CA THR A 341 -9.48 0.77 -14.93
C THR A 341 -9.15 0.81 -13.46
N ALA A 342 -9.17 -0.37 -12.83
CA ALA A 342 -8.83 -0.56 -11.43
C ALA A 342 -7.30 -0.59 -11.27
N LEU A 343 -6.73 0.48 -10.69
CA LEU A 343 -5.27 0.64 -10.55
C LEU A 343 -4.74 0.21 -9.19
N SER A 344 -5.55 0.34 -8.14
CA SER A 344 -5.13 0.07 -6.76
C SER A 344 -6.23 -0.63 -6.00
N ILE A 345 -5.87 -1.60 -5.15
CA ILE A 345 -6.79 -2.32 -4.26
C ILE A 345 -6.29 -2.18 -2.82
N SER A 346 -7.20 -1.94 -1.88
CA SER A 346 -6.94 -2.13 -0.45
C SER A 346 -8.10 -2.84 0.23
N VAL A 347 -7.80 -3.56 1.32
CA VAL A 347 -8.76 -4.41 2.03
C VAL A 347 -8.89 -3.96 3.48
N SER A 348 -10.13 -3.85 3.95
CA SER A 348 -10.47 -3.68 5.37
C SER A 348 -11.50 -4.71 5.79
N GLY A 349 -11.06 -5.80 6.43
CA GLY A 349 -11.96 -6.90 6.81
C GLY A 349 -12.58 -7.57 5.59
N ASP A 350 -13.90 -7.44 5.44
CA ASP A 350 -14.70 -7.98 4.33
C ASP A 350 -14.85 -6.97 3.19
N TYR A 351 -14.43 -5.72 3.42
CA TYR A 351 -14.57 -4.63 2.47
C TYR A 351 -13.33 -4.46 1.63
N ILE A 352 -13.53 -4.23 0.34
CA ILE A 352 -12.49 -4.11 -0.68
C ILE A 352 -12.73 -2.78 -1.38
N ILE A 353 -11.80 -1.85 -1.21
CA ILE A 353 -11.82 -0.58 -1.94
C ILE A 353 -10.93 -0.68 -3.18
N VAL A 354 -11.44 -0.19 -4.30
CA VAL A 354 -10.77 -0.16 -5.59
C VAL A 354 -10.62 1.28 -6.03
N GLY A 355 -9.39 1.73 -6.22
CA GLY A 355 -9.07 3.01 -6.85
C GLY A 355 -9.09 2.87 -8.37
N ASP A 356 -9.80 3.77 -9.04
CA ASP A 356 -9.97 3.81 -10.48
C ASP A 356 -9.18 4.98 -11.10
N ILE A 357 -8.68 4.79 -12.33
CA ILE A 357 -7.85 5.77 -13.05
C ILE A 357 -8.50 7.15 -13.19
N MET A 358 -9.82 7.25 -13.33
CA MET A 358 -10.49 8.55 -13.52
C MET A 358 -11.85 8.66 -12.82
N SER A 359 -12.21 7.66 -12.03
CA SER A 359 -13.53 7.55 -11.42
C SER A 359 -13.47 7.33 -9.90
N SER A 360 -12.48 7.98 -9.27
CA SER A 360 -12.24 7.97 -7.82
C SER A 360 -12.13 6.54 -7.27
N ALA A 361 -12.97 6.16 -6.30
CA ALA A 361 -12.94 4.86 -5.66
C ALA A 361 -14.31 4.18 -5.58
N SER A 362 -14.32 2.86 -5.67
CA SER A 362 -15.51 2.00 -5.55
C SER A 362 -15.30 0.96 -4.45
N LEU A 363 -16.31 0.74 -3.62
CA LEU A 363 -16.28 -0.18 -2.48
C LEU A 363 -17.11 -1.42 -2.76
N TYR A 364 -16.51 -2.57 -2.54
CA TYR A 364 -17.15 -3.88 -2.65
C TYR A 364 -17.13 -4.57 -1.28
N ARG A 365 -18.14 -5.39 -0.98
CA ARG A 365 -18.18 -6.29 0.18
C ARG A 365 -18.08 -7.72 -0.31
N TYR A 366 -17.21 -8.47 0.33
CA TYR A 366 -17.12 -9.90 0.13
C TYR A 366 -18.16 -10.65 0.95
N GLU A 367 -18.86 -11.59 0.32
CA GLU A 367 -19.84 -12.45 0.94
C GLU A 367 -19.59 -13.91 0.58
N GLU A 368 -19.80 -14.80 1.55
CA GLU A 368 -19.84 -16.24 1.37
C GLU A 368 -21.26 -16.73 1.64
N TYR A 369 -21.84 -17.50 0.72
CA TYR A 369 -23.13 -18.14 0.93
C TYR A 369 -23.10 -19.61 0.51
N VAL A 370 -23.90 -20.43 1.20
CA VAL A 370 -24.05 -21.85 0.89
C VAL A 370 -25.38 -22.04 0.17
N ILE A 371 -25.37 -22.69 -1.00
CA ILE A 371 -26.61 -23.05 -1.68
C ILE A 371 -27.33 -24.12 -0.86
N PRO A 372 -28.54 -23.87 -0.35
CA PRO A 372 -29.28 -24.90 0.37
C PRO A 372 -29.61 -26.06 -0.57
N ALA A 373 -29.42 -27.29 -0.11
CA ALA A 373 -29.93 -28.46 -0.83
C ALA A 373 -31.44 -28.30 -0.97
N SER A 374 -31.94 -28.34 -2.21
CA SER A 374 -33.37 -28.17 -2.47
C SER A 374 -34.16 -29.25 -1.73
N SER A 375 -34.82 -28.88 -0.62
CA SER A 375 -35.81 -29.75 0.00
C SER A 375 -36.99 -29.82 -0.96
N GLY A 376 -37.17 -30.99 -1.59
CA GLY A 376 -38.12 -31.20 -2.66
C GLY A 376 -39.53 -30.70 -2.31
N ASN A 377 -39.94 -29.60 -2.94
CA ASN A 377 -41.34 -29.34 -3.18
C ASN A 377 -41.49 -29.06 -4.68
N ARG A 378 -41.90 -30.10 -5.42
CA ARG A 378 -42.19 -30.05 -6.85
C ARG A 378 -43.46 -29.22 -7.07
N GLY A 379 -43.34 -27.90 -7.01
CA GLY A 379 -44.40 -26.97 -7.35
C GLY A 379 -43.90 -25.97 -8.39
N ASN A 380 -44.20 -26.26 -9.66
CA ASN A 380 -44.15 -25.38 -10.84
C ASN A 380 -43.21 -24.17 -10.77
N LEU A 381 -41.97 -24.32 -11.23
CA LEU A 381 -41.21 -23.29 -11.95
C LEU A 381 -40.13 -23.98 -12.80
N GLN A 382 -40.08 -23.63 -14.09
CA GLN A 382 -38.94 -23.90 -14.97
C GLN A 382 -37.71 -23.15 -14.42
N GLN A 383 -36.98 -23.76 -13.49
CA GLN A 383 -35.64 -23.32 -13.12
C GLN A 383 -34.60 -24.16 -13.86
N SER A 384 -33.64 -23.46 -14.46
CA SER A 384 -32.51 -24.00 -15.21
C SER A 384 -31.78 -25.09 -14.42
N GLY A 385 -31.62 -26.28 -15.01
CA GLY A 385 -31.07 -27.49 -14.37
C GLY A 385 -29.59 -27.43 -13.94
N SER A 386 -28.96 -26.26 -13.82
CA SER A 386 -27.58 -26.12 -13.35
C SER A 386 -27.44 -25.93 -11.84
N GLU A 387 -28.44 -25.40 -11.13
CA GLU A 387 -28.28 -25.03 -9.71
C GLU A 387 -28.39 -26.21 -8.73
N ALA A 388 -29.12 -27.28 -9.10
CA ALA A 388 -29.28 -28.46 -8.25
C ALA A 388 -27.99 -29.28 -8.08
N ALA A 389 -27.03 -29.18 -9.02
CA ALA A 389 -25.75 -29.89 -8.97
C ALA A 389 -24.74 -29.29 -7.96
N PHE A 390 -25.03 -28.12 -7.39
CA PHE A 390 -24.13 -27.37 -6.53
C PHE A 390 -24.67 -27.14 -5.10
N ALA A 391 -25.68 -27.92 -4.70
CA ALA A 391 -26.22 -27.92 -3.33
C ALA A 391 -25.12 -28.19 -2.28
N GLY A 392 -25.05 -27.37 -1.22
CA GLY A 392 -24.07 -27.48 -0.13
C GLY A 392 -22.72 -26.80 -0.37
N GLN A 393 -22.55 -26.08 -1.48
CA GLN A 393 -21.26 -25.47 -1.84
C GLN A 393 -21.15 -24.01 -1.38
N ILE A 394 -19.96 -23.64 -0.89
CA ILE A 394 -19.62 -22.24 -0.60
C ILE A 394 -19.42 -21.51 -1.93
N ARG A 395 -20.26 -20.51 -2.19
CA ARG A 395 -20.05 -19.55 -3.27
C ARG A 395 -19.48 -18.26 -2.71
N HIS A 396 -18.57 -17.70 -3.50
CA HIS A 396 -17.91 -16.44 -3.23
C HIS A 396 -18.58 -15.36 -4.07
N HIS A 397 -18.86 -14.22 -3.46
CA HIS A 397 -19.49 -13.10 -4.14
C HIS A 397 -18.89 -11.78 -3.69
N LEU A 398 -18.73 -10.86 -4.66
CA LEU A 398 -18.32 -9.49 -4.41
C LEU A 398 -19.51 -8.60 -4.73
N VAL A 399 -20.06 -7.92 -3.72
CA VAL A 399 -21.22 -7.05 -3.84
C VAL A 399 -20.75 -5.61 -3.90
N PRO A 400 -21.10 -4.81 -4.93
CA PRO A 400 -20.85 -3.37 -4.89
C PRO A 400 -21.69 -2.74 -3.77
N VAL A 401 -21.05 -1.99 -2.87
CA VAL A 401 -21.71 -1.40 -1.69
C VAL A 401 -21.84 0.11 -1.83
N ALA A 402 -20.72 0.79 -2.09
CA ALA A 402 -20.70 2.23 -2.11
C ALA A 402 -19.65 2.75 -3.09
N ARG A 403 -19.80 4.00 -3.51
CA ARG A 403 -18.90 4.60 -4.48
C ARG A 403 -18.76 6.10 -4.31
N ASP A 404 -17.58 6.63 -4.63
CA ASP A 404 -17.43 8.06 -4.89
C ASP A 404 -17.65 8.33 -6.38
N TYR A 405 -18.54 9.28 -6.67
CA TYR A 405 -18.93 9.66 -8.03
C TYR A 405 -18.14 10.85 -8.57
N SER A 406 -17.12 11.30 -7.84
CA SER A 406 -16.22 12.34 -8.30
C SER A 406 -15.29 11.84 -9.42
N GLY A 407 -14.93 12.73 -10.35
CA GLY A 407 -13.97 12.45 -11.41
C GLY A 407 -12.52 12.59 -10.94
N VAL A 408 -12.16 11.91 -9.85
CA VAL A 408 -10.81 11.94 -9.28
C VAL A 408 -9.94 10.87 -9.94
N TRP A 409 -8.71 11.24 -10.29
CA TRP A 409 -7.73 10.36 -10.91
C TRP A 409 -6.89 9.70 -9.84
N THR A 410 -7.26 8.50 -9.42
CA THR A 410 -6.67 7.84 -8.25
C THR A 410 -5.30 7.26 -8.58
N THR A 411 -4.32 7.57 -7.73
CA THR A 411 -2.95 7.04 -7.84
C THR A 411 -2.69 5.93 -6.84
N ALA A 412 -3.24 6.07 -5.63
CA ALA A 412 -3.10 5.08 -4.57
C ALA A 412 -4.33 5.07 -3.66
N VAL A 413 -4.65 3.89 -3.10
CA VAL A 413 -5.73 3.72 -2.14
C VAL A 413 -5.25 2.89 -0.95
N ALA A 414 -5.71 3.23 0.25
CA ALA A 414 -5.42 2.45 1.45
C ALA A 414 -6.60 2.45 2.43
N SER A 415 -6.80 1.31 3.10
CA SER A 415 -7.71 1.18 4.23
C SER A 415 -7.09 1.76 5.49
N VAL A 416 -7.85 2.61 6.17
CA VAL A 416 -7.48 3.16 7.48
C VAL A 416 -8.00 2.19 8.55
N PRO A 417 -7.12 1.64 9.40
CA PRO A 417 -7.54 0.77 10.49
C PRO A 417 -8.54 1.48 11.41
N PRO A 418 -9.52 0.75 11.98
CA PRO A 418 -10.43 1.35 12.94
C PRO A 418 -9.65 1.90 14.16
N PRO A 419 -10.20 2.92 14.83
CA PRO A 419 -9.66 3.39 16.11
C PRO A 419 -9.61 2.26 17.14
N LEU A 420 -8.72 2.36 18.13
CA LEU A 420 -8.69 1.41 19.24
C LEU A 420 -10.03 1.47 19.99
N ALA A 421 -10.58 0.30 20.34
CA ALA A 421 -11.88 0.20 21.02
C ALA A 421 -11.93 1.02 22.32
N GLN A 422 -10.81 1.09 23.06
CA GLN A 422 -10.67 1.89 24.28
C GLN A 422 -10.75 3.41 24.03
N ASN A 423 -10.42 3.86 22.83
CA ASN A 423 -10.40 5.27 22.44
C ASN A 423 -11.69 5.71 21.75
N THR A 424 -12.56 4.80 21.33
CA THR A 424 -13.77 5.15 20.56
C THR A 424 -14.67 6.15 21.30
N ALA A 425 -14.77 6.06 22.63
CA ALA A 425 -15.53 7.02 23.44
C ALA A 425 -14.93 8.43 23.48
N ARG A 426 -13.64 8.59 23.17
CA ARG A 426 -12.91 9.87 23.20
C ARG A 426 -13.05 10.67 21.91
N LEU A 427 -13.33 9.98 20.80
CA LEU A 427 -13.56 10.61 19.49
C LEU A 427 -14.83 11.48 19.46
N TYR A 428 -15.81 11.15 20.30
CA TYR A 428 -17.05 11.90 20.48
C TYR A 428 -17.02 12.62 21.83
N PRO A 429 -16.34 13.76 21.96
CA PRO A 429 -16.47 14.53 23.18
C PRO A 429 -17.94 14.91 23.37
N ASN A 430 -18.47 14.74 24.59
CA ASN A 430 -19.78 15.28 24.96
C ASN A 430 -19.90 16.71 24.42
N VAL A 431 -20.98 16.99 23.68
CA VAL A 431 -21.26 18.31 23.11
C VAL A 431 -21.23 19.33 24.24
N ILE A 432 -20.27 20.24 24.22
CA ILE A 432 -20.26 21.38 25.13
C ILE A 432 -21.17 22.43 24.49
N ASP A 433 -22.38 22.59 25.01
CA ASP A 433 -23.44 23.44 24.43
C ASP A 433 -22.97 24.87 24.09
N ALA A 434 -21.99 25.41 24.82
CA ALA A 434 -21.45 26.76 24.62
C ALA A 434 -20.67 26.95 23.30
N GLU A 435 -20.12 25.89 22.70
CA GLU A 435 -19.24 26.00 21.51
C GLU A 435 -19.98 25.79 20.17
N THR A 436 -21.22 25.31 20.21
CA THR A 436 -22.03 25.01 19.01
C THR A 436 -22.33 26.25 18.15
N GLY A 437 -22.26 27.45 18.73
CA GLY A 437 -22.49 28.71 18.02
C GLY A 437 -21.38 29.11 17.04
N PHE A 438 -20.14 28.61 17.21
CA PHE A 438 -19.00 29.02 16.37
C PHE A 438 -18.79 28.08 15.18
N LEU A 439 -18.88 26.76 15.40
CA LEU A 439 -18.71 25.74 14.34
C LEU A 439 -19.86 25.74 13.33
N ALA A 440 -21.09 26.05 13.76
CA ALA A 440 -22.25 26.11 12.87
C ALA A 440 -22.27 27.33 11.93
N ARG A 441 -21.47 28.37 12.22
CA ARG A 441 -21.53 29.65 11.47
C ARG A 441 -20.59 29.73 10.28
N GLN A 442 -19.51 28.94 10.22
CA GLN A 442 -18.55 29.02 9.11
C GLN A 442 -18.69 27.91 8.05
N ASN A 443 -19.25 26.74 8.40
CA ASN A 443 -19.29 25.60 7.47
C ASN A 443 -20.62 25.40 6.74
N ALA A 444 -21.61 26.27 6.95
CA ALA A 444 -22.91 26.22 6.29
C ALA A 444 -22.86 26.76 4.84
N THR A 445 -22.02 26.18 3.98
CA THR A 445 -22.16 26.30 2.52
C THR A 445 -22.24 24.92 1.87
N SER A 446 -23.49 24.56 1.56
CA SER A 446 -23.98 23.63 0.52
C SER A 446 -23.55 22.16 0.47
N TYR A 447 -22.55 21.68 1.23
CA TYR A 447 -22.21 20.23 1.29
C TYR A 447 -22.49 19.55 2.64
N GLU A 448 -22.82 20.30 3.69
CA GLU A 448 -23.28 19.79 4.99
C GLU A 448 -24.77 19.36 4.99
N ARG A 449 -25.19 18.55 4.02
CA ARG A 449 -26.13 17.47 4.40
C ARG A 449 -25.27 16.41 5.08
N ALA A 450 -24.75 16.78 6.25
CA ALA A 450 -23.95 15.91 7.09
C ALA A 450 -24.80 14.67 7.34
N PHE A 451 -24.38 13.54 6.78
CA PHE A 451 -24.89 12.26 7.20
C PHE A 451 -24.70 12.18 8.71
N ARG A 452 -25.79 12.34 9.46
CA ARG A 452 -25.80 12.29 10.93
C ARG A 452 -25.73 10.85 11.48
N GLY A 453 -25.50 9.87 10.61
CA GLY A 453 -25.31 8.47 11.03
C GLY A 453 -23.86 8.18 11.37
N ALA A 454 -23.62 7.03 12.01
CA ALA A 454 -22.25 6.59 12.26
C ALA A 454 -21.57 6.24 10.93
N LEU A 455 -20.32 6.66 10.79
CA LEU A 455 -19.47 6.31 9.65
C LEU A 455 -18.55 5.17 10.06
N GLN A 456 -18.51 4.14 9.22
CA GLN A 456 -17.68 2.95 9.37
C GLN A 456 -16.72 2.83 8.19
N GLU A 457 -15.73 1.94 8.30
CA GLU A 457 -14.68 1.68 7.29
C GLU A 457 -14.11 2.94 6.62
N ARG A 458 -12.96 3.40 7.11
CA ARG A 458 -12.29 4.58 6.56
C ARG A 458 -11.26 4.18 5.52
N PHE A 459 -11.15 5.01 4.49
CA PHE A 459 -10.19 4.84 3.41
C PHE A 459 -9.52 6.16 3.10
N VAL A 460 -8.29 6.07 2.63
CA VAL A 460 -7.54 7.20 2.07
C VAL A 460 -7.36 6.95 0.58
N VAL A 461 -7.67 7.99 -0.20
CA VAL A 461 -7.47 8.05 -1.65
C VAL A 461 -6.48 9.17 -1.91
N ALA A 462 -5.41 8.87 -2.65
CA ALA A 462 -4.53 9.90 -3.21
C ALA A 462 -4.81 10.08 -4.69
N ASP A 463 -4.68 11.31 -5.18
CA ASP A 463 -4.96 11.63 -6.57
C ASP A 463 -3.75 12.20 -7.33
N ALA A 464 -3.89 12.30 -8.66
CA ALA A 464 -2.89 12.85 -9.56
C ALA A 464 -2.72 14.38 -9.44
N TYR A 465 -3.60 15.07 -8.70
CA TYR A 465 -3.51 16.51 -8.42
C TYR A 465 -2.83 16.79 -7.07
N ASN A 466 -2.12 15.81 -6.51
CA ASN A 466 -1.38 15.90 -5.25
C ASN A 466 -2.28 16.08 -4.02
N ASN A 467 -3.54 15.65 -4.08
CA ASN A 467 -4.44 15.66 -2.95
C ASN A 467 -4.52 14.30 -2.25
N ILE A 468 -4.84 14.34 -0.97
CA ILE A 468 -5.24 13.21 -0.14
C ILE A 468 -6.68 13.45 0.32
N ILE A 469 -7.52 12.44 0.14
CA ILE A 469 -8.95 12.47 0.47
C ILE A 469 -9.23 11.33 1.44
N ARG A 470 -9.79 11.63 2.62
CA ARG A 470 -10.32 10.62 3.54
C ARG A 470 -11.78 10.40 3.25
N MET A 471 -12.16 9.15 3.03
CA MET A 471 -13.54 8.73 2.78
C MET A 471 -13.98 7.69 3.80
N ALA A 472 -15.29 7.63 4.06
CA ALA A 472 -15.89 6.63 4.94
C ALA A 472 -17.23 6.13 4.38
N ARG A 473 -17.60 4.92 4.75
CA ARG A 473 -18.91 4.35 4.43
C ARG A 473 -19.93 4.76 5.50
N ALA A 474 -21.17 4.99 5.10
CA ALA A 474 -22.28 5.09 6.04
C ALA A 474 -22.62 3.73 6.67
N GLU A 475 -22.93 3.71 7.97
CA GLU A 475 -23.55 2.54 8.60
C GLU A 475 -24.93 2.25 8.00
N ASP A 476 -25.24 0.96 7.81
CA ASP A 476 -26.51 0.50 7.28
C ASP A 476 -27.62 0.86 8.28
N ARG A 477 -28.44 1.88 7.98
CA ARG A 477 -29.63 2.17 8.79
C ARG A 477 -30.62 1.02 8.64
N ALA A 478 -31.16 0.53 9.76
CA ALA A 478 -32.30 -0.38 9.75
C ALA A 478 -33.39 0.19 8.82
N ALA A 479 -33.88 -0.64 7.90
CA ALA A 479 -34.66 -0.32 6.70
C ALA A 479 -36.06 0.31 6.94
N GLY A 480 -36.16 1.33 7.79
CA GLY A 480 -37.42 1.97 8.20
C GLY A 480 -37.67 3.36 7.63
N ASP A 481 -36.67 4.01 7.02
CA ASP A 481 -36.82 5.35 6.43
C ASP A 481 -36.32 5.29 4.98
N GLY A 482 -37.19 5.62 4.02
CA GLY A 482 -37.05 5.32 2.58
C GLY A 482 -35.92 6.04 1.83
N SER A 483 -34.79 6.34 2.48
CA SER A 483 -33.64 7.05 1.94
C SER A 483 -32.49 6.11 1.53
N GLY A 484 -32.78 4.95 0.93
CA GLY A 484 -31.77 3.95 0.54
C GLY A 484 -30.67 4.48 -0.40
N VAL A 485 -30.94 5.58 -1.11
CA VAL A 485 -30.03 6.22 -2.09
C VAL A 485 -28.73 6.76 -1.47
N ASP A 486 -28.75 7.13 -0.18
CA ASP A 486 -27.57 7.71 0.48
C ASP A 486 -26.56 6.66 0.97
N SER A 487 -26.97 5.39 1.12
CA SER A 487 -26.07 4.31 1.56
C SER A 487 -25.07 3.85 0.49
N GLU A 488 -25.35 4.12 -0.79
CA GLU A 488 -24.53 3.74 -1.93
C GLU A 488 -23.38 4.72 -2.23
N ARG A 489 -23.19 5.74 -1.39
CA ARG A 489 -22.15 6.77 -1.56
C ARG A 489 -21.05 6.66 -0.51
N LEU A 490 -19.81 6.90 -0.94
CA LEU A 490 -18.70 7.15 -0.03
C LEU A 490 -18.73 8.62 0.42
N TYR A 491 -18.66 8.83 1.74
CA TYR A 491 -18.67 10.15 2.35
C TYR A 491 -17.25 10.67 2.51
N VAL A 492 -16.99 11.90 2.05
CA VAL A 492 -15.70 12.55 2.24
C VAL A 492 -15.63 13.14 3.64
N GLU A 493 -14.75 12.61 4.48
CA GLU A 493 -14.48 13.09 5.84
C GLU A 493 -13.31 14.09 5.91
N GLY A 494 -12.49 14.17 4.86
CA GLY A 494 -11.39 15.12 4.83
C GLY A 494 -10.80 15.28 3.43
N ARG A 495 -10.25 16.46 3.18
CA ARG A 495 -9.48 16.78 1.98
C ARG A 495 -8.26 17.61 2.34
N TRP A 496 -7.16 17.29 1.67
CA TRP A 496 -5.88 17.91 1.93
C TRP A 496 -5.04 17.97 0.66
N HIS A 497 -4.45 19.12 0.35
CA HIS A 497 -3.43 19.21 -0.69
C HIS A 497 -2.05 18.94 -0.11
N LEU A 498 -1.47 17.80 -0.49
CA LEU A 498 -0.16 17.37 -0.02
C LEU A 498 0.96 18.18 -0.67
N GLY A 499 0.82 18.50 -1.96
CA GLY A 499 1.82 19.20 -2.75
C GLY A 499 2.81 18.28 -3.50
N ASP A 500 2.66 16.96 -3.36
CA ASP A 500 3.40 15.96 -4.14
C ASP A 500 2.50 14.75 -4.47
N MET A 501 2.79 14.08 -5.59
CA MET A 501 2.01 12.96 -6.08
C MET A 501 2.37 11.69 -5.30
N VAL A 502 1.38 11.05 -4.70
CA VAL A 502 1.58 9.82 -3.92
C VAL A 502 1.47 8.60 -4.83
N ASN A 503 2.51 7.76 -4.85
CA ASN A 503 2.55 6.54 -5.65
C ASN A 503 2.11 5.29 -4.87
N VAL A 504 2.35 5.27 -3.56
CA VAL A 504 2.04 4.11 -2.73
C VAL A 504 1.62 4.55 -1.34
N VAL A 505 0.59 3.90 -0.80
CA VAL A 505 0.16 4.03 0.60
C VAL A 505 0.03 2.63 1.18
N ARG A 506 0.64 2.39 2.34
CA ARG A 506 0.61 1.10 3.04
C ARG A 506 0.29 1.31 4.50
N GLN A 507 -0.46 0.37 5.08
CA GLN A 507 -0.64 0.32 6.51
C GLN A 507 0.68 -0.04 7.20
N GLY A 508 1.06 0.71 8.22
CA GLY A 508 2.29 0.50 8.96
C GLY A 508 2.73 1.71 9.77
N SER A 509 3.80 1.53 10.55
CA SER A 509 4.49 2.57 11.32
C SER A 509 6.00 2.38 11.15
N LEU A 510 6.74 3.49 11.09
CA LEU A 510 8.21 3.50 11.14
C LEU A 510 8.76 3.61 12.58
N VAL A 511 7.87 3.84 13.55
CA VAL A 511 8.22 4.02 14.96
C VAL A 511 7.81 2.78 15.76
N MET A 512 8.66 2.36 16.70
CA MET A 512 8.31 1.30 17.65
C MET A 512 7.12 1.73 18.51
N ASP A 513 6.16 0.82 18.72
CA ASP A 513 5.01 1.05 19.59
C ASP A 513 5.45 0.99 21.06
N ILE A 514 6.12 2.04 21.50
CA ILE A 514 6.50 2.23 22.90
C ILE A 514 5.34 3.02 23.53
N PRO A 515 4.52 2.40 24.38
CA PRO A 515 3.41 3.11 25.00
C PRO A 515 3.95 4.23 25.87
N ASP A 516 3.62 5.47 25.51
CA ASP A 516 3.88 6.63 26.35
C ASP A 516 3.02 6.49 27.63
N PRO A 517 3.64 6.44 28.82
CA PRO A 517 2.91 6.31 30.08
C PRO A 517 2.01 7.53 30.38
N GLU A 518 2.31 8.70 29.82
CA GLU A 518 1.51 9.93 30.00
C GLU A 518 0.41 10.07 28.92
N PHE A 519 0.68 9.59 27.70
CA PHE A 519 -0.22 9.74 26.54
C PHE A 519 -0.46 8.41 25.78
N PRO A 520 -1.04 7.37 26.41
CA PRO A 520 -1.11 6.04 25.81
C PRO A 520 -2.07 6.01 24.62
N GLY A 521 -1.50 6.05 23.41
CA GLY A 521 -2.20 5.74 22.17
C GLY A 521 -3.21 6.78 21.69
N PHE A 522 -3.02 8.06 22.01
CA PHE A 522 -3.87 9.13 21.45
C PHE A 522 -3.55 9.45 19.99
N VAL A 523 -2.29 9.33 19.59
CA VAL A 523 -1.85 9.52 18.21
C VAL A 523 -1.21 8.22 17.75
N ARG A 524 -1.78 7.62 16.70
CA ARG A 524 -1.31 6.33 16.20
C ARG A 524 -0.92 6.45 14.73
N PRO A 525 0.35 6.30 14.37
CA PRO A 525 0.75 6.10 12.98
C PRO A 525 0.00 4.90 12.40
N VAL A 526 -0.78 5.12 11.35
CA VAL A 526 -1.61 4.07 10.74
C VAL A 526 -1.18 3.74 9.32
N LEU A 527 -0.71 4.75 8.57
CA LEU A 527 -0.28 4.58 7.19
C LEU A 527 1.08 5.25 6.97
N VAL A 528 1.86 4.67 6.06
CA VAL A 528 3.07 5.25 5.47
C VAL A 528 2.83 5.41 3.98
N TYR A 529 3.27 6.52 3.40
CA TYR A 529 3.17 6.76 1.97
C TYR A 529 4.50 7.20 1.37
N GLY A 530 4.67 6.93 0.08
CA GLY A 530 5.82 7.36 -0.72
C GLY A 530 5.37 8.20 -1.91
N THR A 531 6.09 9.30 -2.15
CA THR A 531 5.77 10.25 -3.22
C THR A 531 6.69 10.12 -4.43
N LEU A 532 6.34 10.79 -5.53
CA LEU A 532 7.13 10.83 -6.76
C LEU A 532 8.51 11.45 -6.56
N HIS A 533 8.63 12.50 -5.73
CA HIS A 533 9.91 13.16 -5.45
C HIS A 533 10.73 12.47 -4.35
N GLY A 534 10.31 11.29 -3.88
CA GLY A 534 11.05 10.49 -2.90
C GLY A 534 10.79 10.86 -1.44
N ALA A 535 9.79 11.69 -1.15
CA ALA A 535 9.36 11.93 0.22
C ALA A 535 8.66 10.69 0.78
N ILE A 536 8.94 10.37 2.04
CA ILE A 536 8.24 9.36 2.82
C ILE A 536 7.47 10.08 3.90
N GLY A 537 6.15 9.91 3.93
CA GLY A 537 5.30 10.54 4.94
C GLY A 537 4.47 9.53 5.71
N VAL A 538 3.89 10.01 6.81
CA VAL A 538 3.12 9.21 7.76
C VAL A 538 1.77 9.86 7.94
N ILE A 539 0.70 9.06 7.89
CA ILE A 539 -0.64 9.48 8.30
C ILE A 539 -0.91 8.84 9.66
N ALA A 540 -1.15 9.69 10.65
CA ALA A 540 -1.50 9.27 12.00
C ALA A 540 -2.96 9.56 12.30
N SER A 541 -3.60 8.61 13.00
CA SER A 541 -4.95 8.77 13.54
C SER A 541 -4.85 9.47 14.90
N VAL A 542 -5.57 10.58 15.07
CA VAL A 542 -5.75 11.24 16.38
C VAL A 542 -7.03 10.70 17.00
N GLU A 543 -6.87 9.77 17.93
CA GLU A 543 -7.96 9.02 18.58
C GLU A 543 -8.50 9.71 19.85
N ASP A 544 -8.41 11.04 19.92
CA ASP A 544 -9.03 11.89 20.94
C ASP A 544 -9.56 13.19 20.33
N GLY A 545 -10.88 13.40 20.43
CA GLY A 545 -11.55 14.54 19.81
C GLY A 545 -11.31 15.88 20.52
N ARG A 546 -10.79 15.89 21.76
CA ARG A 546 -10.37 17.14 22.42
C ARG A 546 -9.00 17.55 21.92
N LEU A 547 -8.05 16.62 21.89
CA LEU A 547 -6.71 16.84 21.37
C LEU A 547 -6.75 17.26 19.91
N GLY A 548 -7.52 16.57 19.07
CA GLY A 548 -7.68 16.93 17.66
C GLY A 548 -8.16 18.38 17.46
N ARG A 549 -9.09 18.87 18.29
CA ARG A 549 -9.56 20.26 18.25
C ARG A 549 -8.52 21.27 18.73
N VAL A 550 -7.75 20.92 19.75
CA VAL A 550 -6.65 21.77 20.25
C VAL A 550 -5.58 21.92 19.17
N LEU A 551 -5.18 20.82 18.53
CA LEU A 551 -4.22 20.82 17.43
C LEU A 551 -4.75 21.57 16.20
N ASP A 552 -6.05 21.44 15.88
CA ASP A 552 -6.69 22.19 14.81
C ASP A 552 -6.65 23.71 15.08
N ARG A 553 -6.96 24.13 16.32
CA ARG A 553 -6.85 25.54 16.69
C ARG A 553 -5.39 26.02 16.65
N LEU A 554 -4.46 25.18 17.08
CA LEU A 554 -3.03 25.48 17.06
C LEU A 554 -2.56 25.73 15.62
N GLN A 555 -2.84 24.83 14.67
CA GLN A 555 -2.45 25.00 13.27
C GLN A 555 -3.06 26.27 12.64
N ILE A 556 -4.32 26.60 12.95
CA ILE A 556 -4.97 27.82 12.43
C ILE A 556 -4.26 29.06 12.96
N ASN A 557 -3.95 29.12 14.25
CA ASN A 557 -3.23 30.24 14.84
C ASN A 557 -1.81 30.36 14.27
N MET A 558 -1.12 29.23 14.10
CA MET A 558 0.22 29.18 13.51
C MET A 558 0.22 29.64 12.05
N ALA A 559 -0.74 29.19 11.24
CA ALA A 559 -0.86 29.59 9.84
C ALA A 559 -1.07 31.10 9.65
N HIS A 560 -1.73 31.77 10.60
CA HIS A 560 -1.90 33.23 10.56
C HIS A 560 -0.65 33.99 11.04
N LEU A 561 0.02 33.50 12.08
CA LEU A 561 1.12 34.20 12.75
C LEU A 561 2.48 33.94 12.10
N ILE A 562 2.70 32.74 11.54
CA ILE A 562 3.97 32.35 10.94
C ILE A 562 3.92 32.69 9.45
N PRO A 563 4.78 33.61 8.98
CA PRO A 563 4.83 33.94 7.56
C PRO A 563 5.39 32.76 6.77
N THR A 564 4.69 32.40 5.69
CA THR A 564 5.16 31.39 4.74
C THR A 564 6.26 31.98 3.84
N PRO A 565 7.28 31.18 3.47
CA PRO A 565 8.23 31.59 2.44
C PRO A 565 7.49 31.97 1.14
N GLY A 566 7.74 33.16 0.61
CA GLY A 566 7.03 33.66 -0.57
C GLY A 566 5.66 34.29 -0.31
N LEU A 567 5.24 34.41 0.96
CA LEU A 567 4.00 35.08 1.41
C LEU A 567 2.72 34.50 0.77
N TRP A 568 2.70 33.21 0.49
CA TRP A 568 1.50 32.54 -0.02
C TRP A 568 0.51 32.24 1.12
N ASP A 569 -0.79 32.31 0.81
CA ASP A 569 -1.82 31.94 1.76
C ASP A 569 -1.76 30.43 2.06
N TYR A 570 -1.52 30.09 3.33
CA TYR A 570 -1.42 28.71 3.78
C TYR A 570 -2.74 27.94 3.55
N GLY A 571 -3.88 28.58 3.79
CA GLY A 571 -5.19 27.98 3.59
C GLY A 571 -5.45 27.65 2.12
N GLN A 572 -5.03 28.54 1.21
CA GLN A 572 -5.07 28.31 -0.23
C GLN A 572 -4.12 27.18 -0.66
N TRP A 573 -2.90 27.12 -0.13
CA TRP A 573 -1.93 26.08 -0.47
C TRP A 573 -2.40 24.67 -0.06
N ARG A 574 -2.88 24.51 1.18
CA ARG A 574 -3.38 23.20 1.68
C ARG A 574 -4.79 22.88 1.21
N GLY A 575 -5.49 23.85 0.62
CA GLY A 575 -6.82 23.68 0.05
C GLY A 575 -6.83 22.66 -1.08
N TYR A 576 -7.85 21.80 -1.08
CA TYR A 576 -8.08 20.85 -2.17
C TYR A 576 -8.22 21.57 -3.51
N SER A 577 -7.50 21.06 -4.51
CA SER A 577 -7.52 21.62 -5.86
C SER A 577 -7.55 20.51 -6.90
N SER A 578 -8.56 20.53 -7.77
CA SER A 578 -8.61 19.75 -8.99
C SER A 578 -9.22 20.58 -10.12
N ASP A 579 -9.10 20.11 -11.37
CA ASP A 579 -9.65 20.81 -12.54
C ASP A 579 -11.17 21.06 -12.43
N GLN A 580 -11.87 20.21 -11.69
CA GLN A 580 -13.33 20.30 -11.53
C GLN A 580 -13.75 21.15 -10.34
N ARG A 581 -12.96 21.16 -9.26
CA ARG A 581 -13.38 21.75 -7.98
C ARG A 581 -12.19 22.16 -7.13
N THR A 582 -12.35 23.28 -6.44
CA THR A 582 -11.51 23.67 -5.31
C THR A 582 -12.33 23.69 -4.02
N SER A 583 -11.69 23.43 -2.88
CA SER A 583 -12.30 23.62 -1.55
C SER A 583 -11.23 23.86 -0.49
N GLN A 584 -11.60 24.49 0.63
CA GLN A 584 -10.69 24.59 1.78
C GLN A 584 -10.32 23.19 2.31
N ALA A 585 -9.15 23.12 2.98
CA ALA A 585 -8.70 21.93 3.66
C ALA A 585 -9.57 21.65 4.90
N PHE A 586 -9.87 20.38 5.17
CA PHE A 586 -10.56 19.97 6.39
C PHE A 586 -10.30 18.50 6.71
N GLY A 587 -10.49 18.12 7.97
CA GLY A 587 -10.39 16.72 8.42
C GLY A 587 -8.97 16.15 8.53
N PHE A 588 -7.96 16.98 8.24
CA PHE A 588 -6.53 16.69 8.34
C PHE A 588 -5.83 17.75 9.19
N LEU A 589 -4.75 17.35 9.85
CA LEU A 589 -3.86 18.21 10.63
C LEU A 589 -2.47 18.20 9.96
N ASP A 590 -1.84 19.36 9.83
CA ASP A 590 -0.49 19.45 9.27
C ASP A 590 0.56 19.20 10.36
N GLY A 591 1.11 17.99 10.37
CA GLY A 591 2.18 17.61 11.29
C GLY A 591 3.45 18.45 11.13
N ASP A 592 3.79 18.85 9.91
CA ASP A 592 5.00 19.64 9.64
C ASP A 592 4.84 21.08 10.16
N LEU A 593 3.65 21.66 10.03
CA LEU A 593 3.35 22.96 10.62
C LEU A 593 3.34 22.86 12.16
N ILE A 594 2.69 21.85 12.72
CA ILE A 594 2.59 21.68 14.17
C ILE A 594 3.97 21.41 14.80
N GLU A 595 4.84 20.62 14.17
CA GLU A 595 6.20 20.35 14.68
C GLU A 595 7.03 21.65 14.80
N GLN A 596 6.84 22.60 13.87
CA GLN A 596 7.52 23.90 13.91
C GLN A 596 7.19 24.70 15.17
N PHE A 597 6.09 24.41 15.87
CA PHE A 597 5.73 25.07 17.12
C PHE A 597 6.85 24.95 18.16
N LEU A 598 7.53 23.80 18.18
CA LEU A 598 8.63 23.50 19.10
C LEU A 598 9.88 24.33 18.81
N ASP A 599 10.00 24.87 17.60
CA ASP A 599 11.12 25.71 17.18
C ASP A 599 10.89 27.22 17.43
N LEU A 600 9.66 27.61 17.79
CA LEU A 600 9.31 29.00 18.06
C LEU A 600 9.85 29.47 19.42
N SER A 601 10.06 30.78 19.55
CA SER A 601 10.41 31.39 20.84
C SER A 601 9.28 31.23 21.85
N PRO A 602 9.57 31.15 23.17
CA PRO A 602 8.53 31.03 24.20
C PRO A 602 7.46 32.14 24.13
N GLU A 603 7.84 33.36 23.73
CA GLU A 603 6.91 34.48 23.56
C GLU A 603 5.95 34.24 22.38
N THR A 604 6.48 33.74 21.26
CA THR A 604 5.69 33.42 20.07
C THR A 604 4.77 32.22 20.35
N GLN A 605 5.27 31.21 21.07
CA GLN A 605 4.47 30.08 21.53
C GLN A 605 3.28 30.53 22.38
N GLN A 606 3.49 31.46 23.32
CA GLN A 606 2.41 32.03 24.13
C GLN A 606 1.38 32.78 23.27
N LEU A 607 1.84 33.58 22.30
CA LEU A 607 0.97 34.31 21.37
C LEU A 607 0.10 33.37 20.52
N VAL A 608 0.70 32.30 20.01
CA VAL A 608 -0.01 31.24 19.26
C VAL A 608 -1.05 30.56 20.16
N PHE A 609 -0.70 30.24 21.41
CA PHE A 609 -1.61 29.58 22.35
C PHE A 609 -2.76 30.46 22.83
N SER A 610 -2.52 31.76 23.09
CA SER A 610 -3.58 32.68 23.50
C SER A 610 -4.62 32.92 22.40
N GLY A 611 -4.28 32.56 21.15
CA GLY A 611 -4.96 33.03 19.95
C GLY A 611 -4.75 34.55 19.82
N GLY A 612 -4.74 35.08 18.59
CA GLY A 612 -4.62 36.52 18.34
C GLY A 612 -5.83 37.35 18.83
N SER A 613 -6.40 37.06 20.00
CA SER A 613 -7.53 37.76 20.61
C SER A 613 -7.20 38.41 21.96
N THR A 614 -5.94 38.79 22.19
CA THR A 614 -5.69 39.98 23.01
C THR A 614 -6.04 41.22 22.18
N LEU A 615 -7.30 41.64 22.33
CA LEU A 615 -7.88 42.94 21.94
C LEU A 615 -6.84 44.05 21.71
N LEU A 616 -6.48 44.32 20.46
CA LEU A 616 -5.92 45.61 20.05
C LEU A 616 -6.73 46.14 18.85
N PRO A 617 -7.08 47.43 18.81
CA PRO A 617 -7.96 48.01 17.78
C PRO A 617 -7.40 47.80 16.37
N SER A 618 -8.30 47.62 15.40
CA SER A 618 -8.04 47.14 14.03
C SER A 618 -6.99 47.90 13.20
N GLU A 619 -6.64 49.13 13.55
CA GLU A 619 -5.58 49.90 12.87
C GLU A 619 -4.18 49.57 13.41
N ALA A 620 -4.07 49.20 14.69
CA ALA A 620 -2.80 48.82 15.31
C ALA A 620 -2.36 47.40 14.90
N VAL A 621 -3.29 46.54 14.47
CA VAL A 621 -2.98 45.16 14.04
C VAL A 621 -2.22 45.17 12.72
N ALA A 622 -2.62 45.97 11.74
CA ALA A 622 -1.89 46.03 10.47
C ALA A 622 -0.45 46.54 10.67
N GLU A 623 -0.25 47.53 11.53
CA GLU A 623 1.10 48.04 11.85
C GLU A 623 1.88 47.07 12.74
N ALA A 624 1.30 46.52 13.81
CA ALA A 624 1.99 45.60 14.72
C ALA A 624 2.24 44.22 14.10
N GLU A 625 1.32 43.68 13.31
CA GLU A 625 1.51 42.45 12.55
C GLU A 625 2.57 42.63 11.46
N HIS A 626 2.60 43.79 10.79
CA HIS A 626 3.65 44.12 9.82
C HIS A 626 4.99 44.41 10.50
N GLN A 627 5.00 45.01 11.69
CA GLN A 627 6.19 45.32 12.47
C GLN A 627 6.78 44.06 13.10
N MET A 628 5.95 43.17 13.66
CA MET A 628 6.33 41.89 14.23
C MET A 628 6.77 40.90 13.13
N LYS A 629 6.08 40.87 11.98
CA LYS A 629 6.58 40.19 10.78
C LYS A 629 7.92 40.81 10.35
N SER A 630 8.06 42.14 10.30
CA SER A 630 9.31 42.80 9.90
C SER A 630 10.47 42.58 10.88
N GLU A 631 10.22 42.50 12.19
CA GLU A 631 11.23 42.24 13.22
C GLU A 631 11.62 40.76 13.24
N PHE A 632 10.65 39.85 13.08
CA PHE A 632 10.90 38.43 12.86
C PHE A 632 11.73 38.22 11.58
N TRP A 633 11.38 38.88 10.48
CA TRP A 633 12.18 38.89 9.26
C TRP A 633 13.53 39.57 9.46
N ALA A 634 13.65 40.67 10.20
CA ALA A 634 14.93 41.35 10.49
C ALA A 634 15.87 40.49 11.34
N SER A 635 15.32 39.59 12.17
CA SER A 635 16.11 38.58 12.89
C SER A 635 16.65 37.48 11.97
N PHE A 636 16.00 37.22 10.84
CA PHE A 636 16.43 36.27 9.81
C PHE A 636 17.15 36.93 8.61
N SER A 637 16.98 38.24 8.39
CA SER A 637 17.42 38.97 7.19
C SER A 637 18.61 39.89 7.41
N ARG A 638 19.31 39.79 8.56
CA ARG A 638 20.70 40.28 8.64
C ARG A 638 21.64 39.33 7.91
N VAL A 639 21.47 39.29 6.59
CA VAL A 639 22.53 38.96 5.64
C VAL A 639 23.02 40.31 5.12
N GLU A 640 24.16 40.78 5.65
CA GLU A 640 24.99 41.74 4.91
C GLU A 640 25.75 41.01 3.79
#